data_AF-A0A4Q5SRQ5-F1
#
_entry.id   AF-A0A4Q5SRQ5-F1
#
_cell.length_a   1.000
_cell.length_b   1.000
_cell.length_c   1.000
_cell.angle_alpha   90.00
_cell.angle_beta   90.00
_cell.angle_gamma   90.00
#
_symmetry.space_group_name_H-M   'P 1'
#
loop_
_entity.id
_entity.type
_entity.pdbx_description
1 polymer ?
#
loop_
_entity_poly.entity_id
_entity_poly.type
_entity_poly.pdbx_seq_one_letter_code
_entity_poly.pdbx_strand_id
1 'polypeptide(L)'
;MLNFGLKGTYQDPQGFNWDYYRDDETSKDPNAFYIVPRPQFVINAQGVPQIGILTYQTDDATNGAGICHFDVELSVPPEIQAAVAQGIKNNPQLFPGVGTPYFLTLPWNAGSSAGFFLNTKDGDIWMSAPASDFGSNVASFQLHVTKEQADTLKTLFAQKGGSINVEYKLSVPARLRGVSATLSFDSSIAFQYQVTQARYNSWGDESSPRTVQTMLQESQSSKVTLDWGVANPPDDMRKAVAGWANSTIADLVNAEVKKVVAIQGQTSWDSFSINEVSSFTSTYAENMVIAWIISPSATLPSLADLGLDTGKFFTTVNEQKQQMVVVTNLPFESDSKTATNVPMYAPGNSNDMVAALVRSVEIAVKYPTLSEEQSSGTFSTNGTLTFLADYDTNAGMLWDLEYTVNYTDVTAPTVNGTIKGIGMGRYVLKVDEAGILTVTFDATQAFASTTPPKSIDVNLSYINPDPTAQRPLVQTLHIDPTTPQPLKVTSLQALPINMGYNFQLQYNYPSGVVYKAPVYQNQTGAHQLIPDPNAMAALTVFVFSKADVASDDPLFGATVNLWYEGPVKTPEGFSGSYPTKQSPAVFSLTPDTDKSGNIYGKQIFYGLKFADQPLHYTATIDSASGEIDISDQRVDNMQPSILINPTQRYFTLEVNPSAIDWTKNLYDSVQVLVTATVVNGATPKPYPQHPFTWNNGESGSKFYTLSIQDGNTVSYDVVIKYIKTGMPTKSVPLTALKDVVLDIPATHDTPMARRKVLAS
;
A
#
# COMPACT_ATOMS: atom_id res chain seq x y z
N MET A 1 3.00 -17.86 -15.18
CA MET A 1 2.08 -17.69 -14.03
C MET A 1 1.83 -19.02 -13.38
N LEU A 2 1.59 -19.06 -12.07
CA LEU A 2 1.45 -20.31 -11.33
C LEU A 2 0.07 -20.95 -11.54
N ASN A 3 0.01 -22.25 -11.86
CA ASN A 3 -1.25 -23.01 -11.91
C ASN A 3 -1.48 -23.77 -10.60
N PHE A 4 -2.28 -23.21 -9.68
CA PHE A 4 -2.50 -23.84 -8.38
C PHE A 4 -3.30 -25.15 -8.47
N GLY A 5 -4.00 -25.41 -9.58
CA GLY A 5 -4.68 -26.67 -9.84
C GLY A 5 -3.75 -27.80 -10.31
N LEU A 6 -2.52 -27.48 -10.71
CA LEU A 6 -1.48 -28.43 -11.13
C LEU A 6 -0.27 -28.34 -10.20
N LYS A 7 -0.53 -28.62 -8.92
CA LYS A 7 0.46 -28.65 -7.83
C LYS A 7 0.95 -30.06 -7.58
N GLY A 8 2.25 -30.23 -7.37
CA GLY A 8 2.83 -31.42 -6.73
C GLY A 8 3.67 -31.05 -5.51
N THR A 9 4.00 -32.05 -4.70
CA THR A 9 4.88 -31.91 -3.55
C THR A 9 5.92 -33.04 -3.57
N TYR A 10 7.18 -32.69 -3.37
CA TYR A 10 8.29 -33.63 -3.16
C TYR A 10 8.75 -33.54 -1.72
N GLN A 11 8.90 -34.66 -1.02
CA GLN A 11 9.52 -34.70 0.30
C GLN A 11 10.97 -35.14 0.16
N ASP A 12 11.91 -34.31 0.60
CA ASP A 12 13.34 -34.65 0.54
C ASP A 12 13.76 -35.63 1.67
N PRO A 13 14.98 -36.19 1.63
CA PRO A 13 15.47 -37.12 2.64
C PRO A 13 15.50 -36.58 4.08
N GLN A 14 15.49 -35.25 4.24
CA GLN A 14 15.46 -34.54 5.51
C GLN A 14 14.02 -34.36 6.02
N GLY A 15 13.02 -34.82 5.27
CA GLY A 15 11.61 -34.76 5.62
C GLY A 15 10.93 -33.46 5.19
N PHE A 16 11.63 -32.62 4.44
CA PHE A 16 11.16 -31.31 4.02
C PHE A 16 10.31 -31.40 2.74
N ASN A 17 9.12 -30.80 2.78
CA ASN A 17 8.25 -30.69 1.62
C ASN A 17 8.69 -29.53 0.71
N TRP A 18 8.70 -29.80 -0.59
CA TRP A 18 9.01 -28.89 -1.69
C TRP A 18 7.82 -28.87 -2.64
N ASP A 19 7.02 -27.81 -2.56
CA ASP A 19 5.90 -27.60 -3.45
C ASP A 19 6.37 -27.12 -4.82
N TYR A 20 5.77 -27.64 -5.88
CA TYR A 20 6.05 -27.22 -7.24
C TYR A 20 4.77 -27.16 -8.07
N TYR A 21 4.78 -26.28 -9.06
CA TYR A 21 3.60 -25.95 -9.85
C TYR A 21 3.94 -25.90 -11.32
N ARG A 22 3.03 -26.37 -12.16
CA ARG A 22 3.13 -26.16 -13.61
C ARG A 22 2.82 -24.70 -13.95
N ASP A 23 3.45 -24.19 -14.99
CA ASP A 23 3.06 -22.90 -15.57
C ASP A 23 1.62 -22.95 -16.15
N ASP A 24 0.90 -21.85 -15.99
CA ASP A 24 -0.51 -21.70 -16.34
C ASP A 24 -0.78 -21.10 -17.73
N GLU A 25 0.22 -20.60 -18.47
CA GLU A 25 -0.03 -19.96 -19.76
C GLU A 25 -0.63 -20.96 -20.77
N THR A 26 -1.93 -20.79 -21.04
CA THR A 26 -2.84 -21.67 -21.79
C THR A 26 -2.41 -22.11 -23.20
N SER A 27 -1.21 -21.78 -23.68
CA SER A 27 -0.61 -22.38 -24.88
C SER A 27 0.92 -22.40 -24.90
N LYS A 28 1.65 -22.16 -23.80
CA LYS A 28 3.12 -22.11 -23.80
C LYS A 28 3.72 -23.23 -22.93
N ASP A 29 4.63 -23.98 -23.55
CA ASP A 29 5.42 -25.12 -23.06
C ASP A 29 4.88 -25.98 -21.88
N PRO A 30 4.47 -27.25 -22.12
CA PRO A 30 4.10 -28.16 -21.03
C PRO A 30 5.23 -28.49 -20.05
N ASN A 31 6.48 -28.17 -20.38
CA ASN A 31 7.66 -28.48 -19.59
C ASN A 31 8.06 -27.37 -18.60
N ALA A 32 7.36 -26.23 -18.56
CA ALA A 32 7.68 -25.12 -17.66
C ALA A 32 7.06 -25.32 -16.26
N PHE A 33 7.91 -25.24 -15.23
CA PHE A 33 7.52 -25.41 -13.83
C PHE A 33 8.13 -24.33 -12.93
N TYR A 34 7.57 -24.19 -11.73
CA TYR A 34 8.10 -23.39 -10.64
C TYR A 34 8.28 -24.27 -9.40
N ILE A 35 9.38 -24.10 -8.68
CA ILE A 35 9.57 -24.69 -7.34
C ILE A 35 9.44 -23.57 -6.33
N VAL A 36 8.67 -23.80 -5.26
CA VAL A 36 8.62 -22.88 -4.12
C VAL A 36 9.93 -23.00 -3.34
N PRO A 37 10.74 -21.93 -3.29
CA PRO A 37 12.00 -21.93 -2.56
C PRO A 37 11.76 -21.97 -1.05
N ARG A 38 12.80 -22.28 -0.29
CA ARG A 38 12.73 -22.35 1.17
C ARG A 38 13.69 -21.38 1.85
N PRO A 39 13.35 -20.90 3.05
CA PRO A 39 14.24 -20.06 3.85
C PRO A 39 15.53 -20.78 4.23
N GLN A 40 16.65 -20.09 4.12
CA GLN A 40 17.97 -20.46 4.65
C GLN A 40 18.70 -19.20 5.13
N PHE A 41 19.82 -19.34 5.84
CA PHE A 41 20.66 -18.17 6.15
C PHE A 41 21.31 -17.62 4.88
N VAL A 42 21.43 -16.29 4.81
CA VAL A 42 22.33 -15.67 3.84
C VAL A 42 23.76 -16.07 4.20
N ILE A 43 24.47 -16.63 3.23
CA ILE A 43 25.88 -16.99 3.35
C ILE A 43 26.72 -15.96 2.61
N ASN A 44 27.66 -15.31 3.30
CA ASN A 44 28.52 -14.32 2.66
C ASN A 44 29.56 -14.97 1.73
N ALA A 45 30.34 -14.14 1.03
CA ALA A 45 31.38 -14.59 0.10
C ALA A 45 32.45 -15.49 0.75
N GLN A 46 32.58 -15.47 2.08
CA GLN A 46 33.50 -16.30 2.85
C GLN A 46 32.87 -17.62 3.35
N GLY A 47 31.63 -17.92 2.97
CA GLY A 47 30.94 -19.14 3.39
C GLY A 47 30.37 -19.08 4.81
N VAL A 48 30.22 -17.87 5.38
CA VAL A 48 29.79 -17.66 6.77
C VAL A 48 28.36 -17.10 6.80
N PRO A 49 27.45 -17.66 7.62
CA PRO A 49 26.10 -17.12 7.75
C PRO A 49 26.13 -15.70 8.35
N GLN A 50 25.31 -14.81 7.83
CA GLN A 50 25.12 -13.46 8.35
C GLN A 50 24.29 -13.51 9.63
N ILE A 51 24.96 -13.72 10.76
CA ILE A 51 24.38 -13.79 12.11
C ILE A 51 25.31 -13.05 13.07
N GLY A 52 24.75 -12.35 14.05
CA GLY A 52 25.54 -11.86 15.19
C GLY A 52 24.67 -11.54 16.40
N ILE A 53 25.18 -11.87 17.58
CA ILE A 53 24.59 -11.49 18.87
C ILE A 53 25.61 -10.68 19.64
N LEU A 54 25.30 -9.41 19.85
CA LEU A 54 26.02 -8.53 20.75
C LEU A 54 25.28 -8.51 22.08
N THR A 55 25.96 -8.79 23.19
CA THR A 55 25.40 -8.63 24.54
C THR A 55 26.15 -7.58 25.35
N TYR A 56 25.41 -6.77 26.10
CA TYR A 56 25.96 -5.80 27.03
C TYR A 56 26.29 -6.47 28.36
N GLN A 57 27.47 -6.17 28.89
CA GLN A 57 27.89 -6.58 30.22
C GLN A 57 27.27 -5.62 31.24
N THR A 58 26.06 -5.94 31.71
CA THR A 58 25.33 -5.14 32.71
C THR A 58 24.98 -5.91 33.98
N ASP A 59 24.99 -5.19 35.11
CA ASP A 59 24.52 -5.66 36.41
C ASP A 59 23.01 -5.42 36.62
N ASP A 60 22.35 -4.69 35.73
CA ASP A 60 20.92 -4.37 35.78
C ASP A 60 20.10 -5.37 34.94
N ALA A 61 19.29 -6.20 35.62
CA ALA A 61 18.44 -7.19 34.97
C ALA A 61 17.29 -6.60 34.12
N THR A 62 17.05 -5.28 34.20
CA THR A 62 15.94 -4.58 33.52
C THR A 62 16.37 -3.75 32.31
N ASN A 63 17.67 -3.47 32.16
CA ASN A 63 18.20 -2.81 30.98
C ASN A 63 18.48 -3.86 29.90
N GLY A 64 17.86 -3.71 28.72
CA GLY A 64 18.01 -4.62 27.58
C GLY A 64 19.46 -5.07 27.38
N ALA A 65 19.67 -6.35 27.12
CA ALA A 65 20.97 -6.99 27.28
C ALA A 65 21.75 -7.16 25.98
N GLY A 66 21.26 -6.65 24.86
CA GLY A 66 21.96 -6.79 23.59
C GLY A 66 21.14 -6.55 22.34
N ILE A 67 21.78 -6.83 21.21
CA ILE A 67 21.20 -6.79 19.87
C ILE A 67 21.52 -8.12 19.19
N CYS A 68 20.51 -8.76 18.61
CA CYS A 68 20.67 -9.90 17.72
C CYS A 68 20.33 -9.45 16.29
N HIS A 69 21.16 -9.82 15.32
CA HIS A 69 20.84 -9.70 13.91
C HIS A 69 21.09 -11.01 13.18
N PHE A 70 20.28 -11.29 12.16
CA PHE A 70 20.56 -12.33 11.19
C PHE A 70 19.78 -12.12 9.89
N ASP A 71 20.34 -12.60 8.79
CA ASP A 71 19.73 -12.50 7.48
C ASP A 71 19.32 -13.88 6.95
N VAL A 72 18.17 -13.91 6.29
CA VAL A 72 17.63 -15.09 5.61
C VAL A 72 17.35 -14.80 4.15
N GLU A 73 17.40 -15.82 3.32
CA GLU A 73 17.07 -15.77 1.90
C GLU A 73 16.28 -17.01 1.48
N LEU A 74 15.68 -16.94 0.28
CA LEU A 74 14.98 -18.02 -0.36
C LEU A 74 15.86 -18.71 -1.40
N SER A 75 15.93 -20.04 -1.32
CA SER A 75 16.76 -20.85 -2.22
C SER A 75 16.09 -22.17 -2.62
N VAL A 76 16.48 -22.68 -3.80
CA VAL A 76 16.21 -24.05 -4.24
C VAL A 76 17.54 -24.74 -4.57
N PRO A 77 18.00 -25.70 -3.75
CA PRO A 77 19.23 -26.43 -4.03
C PRO A 77 19.18 -27.19 -5.38
N PRO A 78 20.27 -27.26 -6.15
CA PRO A 78 20.30 -27.94 -7.45
C PRO A 78 19.86 -29.42 -7.39
N GLU A 79 20.17 -30.13 -6.31
CA GLU A 79 19.77 -31.51 -6.07
C GLU A 79 18.25 -31.67 -5.91
N ILE A 80 17.59 -30.67 -5.32
CA ILE A 80 16.14 -30.62 -5.20
C ILE A 80 15.51 -30.37 -6.57
N GLN A 81 16.07 -29.47 -7.38
CA GLN A 81 15.61 -29.25 -8.74
C GLN A 81 15.64 -30.56 -9.56
N ALA A 82 16.75 -31.30 -9.48
CA ALA A 82 16.88 -32.59 -10.15
C ALA A 82 15.84 -33.63 -9.66
N ALA A 83 15.62 -33.71 -8.35
CA ALA A 83 14.66 -34.64 -7.75
C ALA A 83 13.21 -34.30 -8.14
N VAL A 84 12.83 -33.02 -8.09
CA VAL A 84 11.50 -32.55 -8.53
C VAL A 84 11.30 -32.82 -10.02
N ALA A 85 12.30 -32.56 -10.87
CA ALA A 85 12.20 -32.85 -12.31
C ALA A 85 11.93 -34.34 -12.57
N GLN A 86 12.57 -35.24 -11.81
CA GLN A 86 12.30 -36.67 -11.89
C GLN A 86 10.89 -37.02 -11.38
N GLY A 87 10.45 -36.40 -10.28
CA GLY A 87 9.10 -36.57 -9.73
C GLY A 87 8.00 -36.19 -10.72
N ILE A 88 8.16 -35.06 -11.43
CA ILE A 88 7.24 -34.61 -12.48
C ILE A 88 7.16 -35.65 -13.60
N LYS A 89 8.30 -36.12 -14.12
CA LYS A 89 8.34 -37.15 -15.19
C LYS A 89 7.66 -38.45 -14.77
N ASN A 90 7.76 -38.82 -13.50
CA ASN A 90 7.19 -40.05 -12.96
C ASN A 90 5.69 -39.94 -12.65
N ASN A 91 5.07 -38.76 -12.81
CA ASN A 91 3.65 -38.54 -12.53
C ASN A 91 2.86 -38.05 -13.77
N PRO A 92 2.76 -38.87 -14.84
CA PRO A 92 2.08 -38.48 -16.08
C PRO A 92 0.55 -38.33 -15.92
N GLN A 93 -0.02 -38.84 -14.82
CA GLN A 93 -1.45 -38.66 -14.51
C GLN A 93 -1.74 -37.22 -14.07
N LEU A 94 -0.86 -36.64 -13.24
CA LEU A 94 -0.98 -35.26 -12.77
C LEU A 94 -0.42 -34.27 -13.80
N PHE A 95 0.64 -34.66 -14.52
CA PHE A 95 1.31 -33.81 -15.51
C PHE A 95 1.37 -34.47 -16.89
N PRO A 96 0.23 -34.54 -17.62
CA PRO A 96 0.20 -35.13 -18.94
C PRO A 96 0.97 -34.27 -19.96
N GLY A 97 1.69 -34.94 -20.87
CA GLY A 97 2.39 -34.31 -22.00
C GLY A 97 3.74 -33.68 -21.66
N VAL A 98 4.30 -33.95 -20.48
CA VAL A 98 5.61 -33.42 -20.06
C VAL A 98 6.75 -34.32 -20.53
N GLY A 99 7.74 -33.73 -21.20
CA GLY A 99 8.97 -34.39 -21.64
C GLY A 99 10.14 -34.11 -20.69
N THR A 100 10.76 -32.93 -20.80
CA THR A 100 11.90 -32.52 -19.97
C THR A 100 11.55 -31.26 -19.19
N PRO A 101 11.11 -31.38 -17.93
CA PRO A 101 10.80 -30.23 -17.10
C PRO A 101 12.01 -29.30 -16.95
N TYR A 102 11.75 -28.00 -16.97
CA TYR A 102 12.71 -26.97 -16.56
C TYR A 102 12.03 -25.99 -15.61
N PHE A 103 12.83 -25.33 -14.78
CA PHE A 103 12.32 -24.45 -13.72
C PHE A 103 12.54 -22.99 -14.08
N LEU A 104 11.46 -22.23 -13.97
CA LEU A 104 11.45 -20.78 -14.07
C LEU A 104 11.59 -20.18 -12.67
N THR A 105 12.14 -18.96 -12.59
CA THR A 105 12.09 -18.15 -11.38
C THR A 105 10.65 -17.74 -11.11
N LEU A 106 10.22 -17.80 -9.84
CA LEU A 106 8.88 -17.37 -9.46
C LEU A 106 8.71 -15.86 -9.69
N PRO A 107 7.63 -15.42 -10.38
CA PRO A 107 7.40 -14.02 -10.67
C PRO A 107 6.74 -13.33 -9.47
N TRP A 108 7.52 -12.96 -8.45
CA TRP A 108 7.00 -12.34 -7.23
C TRP A 108 6.28 -11.01 -7.52
N ASN A 109 5.13 -10.82 -6.86
CA ASN A 109 4.54 -9.51 -6.64
C ASN A 109 5.32 -8.78 -5.54
N ALA A 110 5.25 -7.45 -5.54
CA ALA A 110 5.92 -6.65 -4.52
C ALA A 110 5.29 -6.82 -3.12
N GLY A 111 6.06 -6.51 -2.07
CA GLY A 111 5.58 -6.51 -0.68
C GLY A 111 5.86 -7.80 0.09
N SER A 112 6.94 -8.49 -0.26
CA SER A 112 7.38 -9.72 0.41
C SER A 112 7.81 -9.46 1.86
N SER A 113 7.57 -10.43 2.75
CA SER A 113 8.04 -10.36 4.15
C SER A 113 8.44 -11.73 4.68
N ALA A 114 9.24 -11.74 5.74
CA ALA A 114 9.59 -12.93 6.51
C ALA A 114 9.33 -12.68 7.99
N GLY A 115 8.98 -13.72 8.73
CA GLY A 115 8.79 -13.65 10.17
C GLY A 115 9.13 -14.94 10.89
N PHE A 116 9.29 -14.84 12.21
CA PHE A 116 9.54 -15.97 13.08
C PHE A 116 9.03 -15.73 14.49
N PHE A 117 8.78 -16.82 15.22
CA PHE A 117 8.45 -16.79 16.65
C PHE A 117 9.66 -17.13 17.50
N LEU A 118 9.88 -16.33 18.54
CA LEU A 118 10.83 -16.62 19.62
C LEU A 118 10.05 -16.92 20.89
N ASN A 119 10.13 -18.17 21.35
CA ASN A 119 9.51 -18.60 22.60
C ASN A 119 10.47 -18.29 23.76
N THR A 120 10.04 -17.44 24.69
CA THR A 120 10.79 -17.11 25.92
C THR A 120 9.92 -17.39 27.14
N LYS A 121 10.50 -17.46 28.35
CA LYS A 121 9.69 -17.68 29.57
C LYS A 121 8.77 -16.49 29.86
N ASP A 122 9.15 -15.30 29.39
CA ASP A 122 8.37 -14.07 29.50
C ASP A 122 7.24 -13.96 28.44
N GLY A 123 7.17 -14.91 27.50
CA GLY A 123 6.16 -14.98 26.46
C GLY A 123 6.74 -15.17 25.06
N ASP A 124 5.87 -15.52 24.13
CA ASP A 124 6.22 -15.71 22.73
C ASP A 124 6.24 -14.37 22.00
N ILE A 125 7.28 -14.13 21.22
CA ILE A 125 7.49 -12.89 20.48
C ILE A 125 7.46 -13.21 18.99
N TRP A 126 6.50 -12.63 18.28
CA TRP A 126 6.49 -12.63 16.82
C TRP A 126 7.33 -11.47 16.30
N MET A 127 8.21 -11.75 15.35
CA MET A 127 9.04 -10.73 14.72
C MET A 127 8.98 -10.89 13.21
N SER A 128 8.88 -9.77 12.50
CA SER A 128 8.82 -9.73 11.04
C SER A 128 9.79 -8.72 10.45
N ALA A 129 10.29 -9.02 9.27
CA ALA A 129 11.11 -8.13 8.46
C ALA A 129 10.57 -8.10 7.02
N PRO A 130 10.51 -6.92 6.36
CA PRO A 130 10.35 -6.88 4.91
C PRO A 130 11.45 -7.69 4.23
N ALA A 131 11.07 -8.43 3.20
CA ALA A 131 11.99 -9.16 2.33
C ALA A 131 12.21 -8.37 1.04
N SER A 132 13.38 -8.51 0.42
CA SER A 132 13.62 -7.98 -0.91
C SER A 132 12.65 -8.62 -1.91
N ASP A 133 12.13 -7.83 -2.83
CA ASP A 133 11.36 -8.37 -3.96
C ASP A 133 12.30 -8.89 -5.07
N PHE A 134 13.61 -8.64 -4.97
CA PHE A 134 14.60 -9.04 -5.98
C PHE A 134 15.62 -10.05 -5.46
N GLY A 135 16.46 -10.56 -6.37
CA GLY A 135 17.45 -11.58 -6.07
C GLY A 135 16.86 -12.78 -5.34
N SER A 136 17.51 -13.20 -4.26
CA SER A 136 17.08 -14.32 -3.39
C SER A 136 16.06 -13.93 -2.31
N ASN A 137 15.35 -12.80 -2.44
CA ASN A 137 14.38 -12.31 -1.46
C ASN A 137 14.94 -12.19 -0.02
N VAL A 138 16.11 -11.56 0.12
CA VAL A 138 16.77 -11.41 1.42
C VAL A 138 15.88 -10.66 2.42
N ALA A 139 15.73 -11.19 3.63
CA ALA A 139 15.09 -10.51 4.76
C ALA A 139 16.06 -10.44 5.95
N SER A 140 16.28 -9.24 6.47
CA SER A 140 17.21 -8.99 7.57
C SER A 140 16.47 -8.70 8.86
N PHE A 141 16.72 -9.50 9.89
CA PHE A 141 16.17 -9.30 11.23
C PHE A 141 17.16 -8.55 12.10
N GLN A 142 16.67 -7.60 12.87
CA GLN A 142 17.41 -6.98 13.96
C GLN A 142 16.50 -6.79 15.17
N LEU A 143 16.97 -7.29 16.30
CA LEU A 143 16.19 -7.49 17.50
C LEU A 143 16.94 -6.86 18.65
N HIS A 144 16.31 -5.90 19.30
CA HIS A 144 16.72 -5.45 20.62
C HIS A 144 16.23 -6.50 21.61
N VAL A 145 17.16 -7.12 22.32
CA VAL A 145 16.85 -8.31 23.12
C VAL A 145 17.06 -8.05 24.60
N THR A 146 16.16 -8.55 25.43
CA THR A 146 16.37 -8.69 26.87
C THR A 146 17.46 -9.72 27.14
N LYS A 147 17.96 -9.77 28.39
CA LYS A 147 18.94 -10.78 28.79
C LYS A 147 18.48 -12.20 28.51
N GLU A 148 17.23 -12.48 28.87
CA GLU A 148 16.63 -13.78 28.65
C GLU A 148 16.51 -14.13 27.16
N GLN A 149 16.06 -13.18 26.34
CA GLN A 149 15.96 -13.36 24.88
C GLN A 149 17.34 -13.62 24.26
N ALA A 150 18.36 -12.87 24.68
CA ALA A 150 19.73 -13.06 24.20
C ALA A 150 20.28 -14.44 24.59
N ASP A 151 20.07 -14.87 25.83
CA ASP A 151 20.50 -16.18 26.32
C ASP A 151 19.74 -17.32 25.61
N THR A 152 18.46 -17.13 25.31
CA THR A 152 17.63 -18.06 24.51
C THR A 152 18.17 -18.18 23.08
N LEU A 153 18.39 -17.06 22.38
CA LEU A 153 18.91 -17.05 21.02
C LEU A 153 20.33 -17.65 20.94
N LYS A 154 21.21 -17.31 21.89
CA LYS A 154 22.54 -17.95 22.01
C LYS A 154 22.42 -19.46 22.14
N THR A 155 21.49 -19.94 22.96
CA THR A 155 21.26 -21.38 23.13
C THR A 155 20.75 -22.02 21.85
N LEU A 156 19.75 -21.42 21.18
CA LEU A 156 19.19 -21.91 19.93
C LEU A 156 20.25 -22.01 18.82
N PHE A 157 21.13 -21.01 18.69
CA PHE A 157 22.19 -21.05 17.69
C PHE A 157 23.37 -21.95 18.09
N ALA A 158 23.68 -22.09 19.38
CA ALA A 158 24.86 -22.83 19.83
C ALA A 158 24.62 -24.34 20.01
N GLN A 159 23.38 -24.78 20.23
CA GLN A 159 23.08 -26.18 20.49
C GLN A 159 22.71 -26.91 19.20
N LYS A 160 23.26 -28.11 19.00
CA LYS A 160 22.80 -29.00 17.91
C LYS A 160 21.33 -29.34 18.08
N GLY A 161 20.56 -29.22 17.00
CA GLY A 161 19.10 -29.36 17.01
C GLY A 161 18.35 -28.17 17.62
N GLY A 162 19.06 -27.09 18.00
CA GLY A 162 18.43 -25.79 18.23
C GLY A 162 17.92 -25.22 16.91
N SER A 163 16.79 -24.52 16.93
CA SER A 163 16.12 -24.13 15.70
C SER A 163 15.31 -22.85 15.79
N ILE A 164 15.30 -22.11 14.68
CA ILE A 164 14.39 -20.97 14.46
C ILE A 164 13.53 -21.31 13.25
N ASN A 165 12.21 -21.24 13.41
CA ASN A 165 11.27 -21.43 12.30
C ASN A 165 11.00 -20.08 11.65
N VAL A 166 11.47 -19.93 10.41
CA VAL A 166 11.21 -18.74 9.59
C VAL A 166 10.14 -19.08 8.58
N GLU A 167 9.15 -18.20 8.46
CA GLU A 167 8.09 -18.26 7.45
C GLU A 167 8.12 -16.98 6.63
N TYR A 168 8.14 -17.12 5.31
CA TYR A 168 7.92 -16.01 4.40
C TYR A 168 6.44 -15.87 4.08
N LYS A 169 5.99 -14.65 3.80
CA LYS A 169 4.73 -14.36 3.13
C LYS A 169 5.06 -13.71 1.78
N LEU A 170 4.80 -14.45 0.70
CA LEU A 170 5.08 -14.02 -0.68
C LEU A 170 3.78 -14.02 -1.48
N SER A 171 3.76 -13.23 -2.55
CA SER A 171 2.64 -13.19 -3.48
C SER A 171 3.12 -13.43 -4.91
N VAL A 172 2.39 -14.24 -5.68
CA VAL A 172 2.72 -14.58 -7.07
C VAL A 172 1.45 -14.54 -7.95
N PRO A 173 1.54 -14.16 -9.23
CA PRO A 173 0.41 -14.21 -10.14
C PRO A 173 0.00 -15.67 -10.41
N ALA A 174 -1.27 -15.98 -10.12
CA ALA A 174 -1.91 -17.26 -10.42
C ALA A 174 -3.30 -17.03 -11.00
N ARG A 175 -3.86 -18.02 -11.71
CA ARG A 175 -5.19 -17.89 -12.32
C ARG A 175 -6.25 -18.62 -11.51
N LEU A 176 -7.34 -17.94 -11.15
CA LEU A 176 -8.45 -18.45 -10.36
C LEU A 176 -9.35 -19.42 -11.17
N ARG A 177 -8.84 -20.62 -11.51
CA ARG A 177 -9.55 -21.62 -12.31
C ARG A 177 -10.64 -22.33 -11.50
N GLY A 178 -11.84 -22.49 -12.06
CA GLY A 178 -12.92 -23.29 -11.49
C GLY A 178 -13.62 -22.70 -10.25
N VAL A 179 -13.36 -21.42 -9.93
CA VAL A 179 -13.98 -20.72 -8.80
C VAL A 179 -14.09 -19.22 -9.09
N SER A 180 -15.18 -18.61 -8.64
CA SER A 180 -15.35 -17.15 -8.54
C SER A 180 -15.42 -16.76 -7.06
N ALA A 181 -14.94 -15.56 -6.72
CA ALA A 181 -14.92 -15.05 -5.36
C ALA A 181 -15.51 -13.65 -5.27
N THR A 182 -16.35 -13.41 -4.27
CA THR A 182 -16.86 -12.08 -3.91
C THR A 182 -16.43 -11.75 -2.50
N LEU A 183 -15.61 -10.70 -2.36
CA LEU A 183 -15.06 -10.22 -1.09
C LEU A 183 -15.73 -8.88 -0.75
N SER A 184 -16.33 -8.76 0.43
CA SER A 184 -17.02 -7.52 0.85
C SER A 184 -16.54 -7.05 2.21
N PHE A 185 -16.25 -5.75 2.32
CA PHE A 185 -15.93 -5.05 3.57
C PHE A 185 -17.03 -4.05 3.92
N ASP A 186 -17.39 -3.98 5.20
CA ASP A 186 -18.40 -3.10 5.75
C ASP A 186 -17.79 -2.16 6.80
N SER A 187 -17.53 -0.91 6.40
CA SER A 187 -16.85 0.06 7.25
C SER A 187 -17.67 0.50 8.46
N SER A 188 -19.00 0.40 8.39
CA SER A 188 -19.86 0.79 9.49
C SER A 188 -19.82 -0.20 10.66
N ILE A 189 -19.74 -1.50 10.36
CA ILE A 189 -19.52 -2.55 11.37
C ILE A 189 -18.12 -2.41 11.95
N ALA A 190 -17.11 -2.14 11.11
CA ALA A 190 -15.75 -1.89 11.56
C ALA A 190 -15.66 -0.66 12.48
N PHE A 191 -16.39 0.41 12.16
CA PHE A 191 -16.43 1.63 12.98
C PHE A 191 -17.11 1.39 14.33
N GLN A 192 -18.23 0.66 14.36
CA GLN A 192 -18.87 0.24 15.61
C GLN A 192 -17.89 -0.54 16.50
N TYR A 193 -17.10 -1.44 15.90
CA TYR A 193 -16.05 -2.16 16.64
C TYR A 193 -14.98 -1.19 17.16
N GLN A 194 -14.46 -0.29 16.32
CA GLN A 194 -13.43 0.67 16.71
C GLN A 194 -13.85 1.55 17.90
N VAL A 195 -15.06 2.09 17.88
CA VAL A 195 -15.53 3.02 18.93
C VAL A 195 -15.91 2.34 20.24
N THR A 196 -16.15 1.02 20.21
CA THR A 196 -16.48 0.20 21.41
C THR A 196 -15.25 -0.48 22.01
N GLN A 197 -14.13 -0.56 21.28
CA GLN A 197 -12.87 -1.13 21.76
C GLN A 197 -11.87 -0.02 22.16
N ALA A 198 -11.97 0.47 23.40
CA ALA A 198 -11.14 1.58 23.90
C ALA A 198 -9.61 1.33 23.91
N ARG A 199 -9.15 0.09 23.67
CA ARG A 199 -7.73 -0.30 23.64
C ARG A 199 -7.17 -0.60 22.24
N TYR A 200 -8.01 -0.62 21.21
CA TYR A 200 -7.66 -1.13 19.88
C TYR A 200 -8.17 -0.17 18.80
N ASN A 201 -7.53 1.00 18.69
CA ASN A 201 -7.86 2.04 17.72
C ASN A 201 -6.96 2.02 16.47
N SER A 202 -5.96 1.13 16.42
CA SER A 202 -4.96 1.08 15.35
C SER A 202 -5.33 0.09 14.25
N TRP A 203 -6.30 0.47 13.41
CA TRP A 203 -6.48 -0.19 12.12
C TRP A 203 -5.25 0.10 11.24
N GLY A 204 -4.66 -0.93 10.63
CA GLY A 204 -3.57 -0.78 9.66
C GLY A 204 -2.16 -0.53 10.22
N ASP A 205 -1.99 -0.63 11.54
CA ASP A 205 -0.69 -0.53 12.21
C ASP A 205 -0.03 -1.92 12.33
N GLU A 206 1.17 -2.06 11.77
CA GLU A 206 2.00 -3.28 11.87
C GLU A 206 2.60 -3.48 13.27
N SER A 207 2.63 -2.44 14.10
CA SER A 207 3.08 -2.50 15.50
C SER A 207 1.94 -2.78 16.49
N SER A 208 0.70 -2.84 16.01
CA SER A 208 -0.45 -3.24 16.81
C SER A 208 -0.34 -4.71 17.22
N PRO A 209 -0.72 -5.08 18.46
CA PRO A 209 -0.74 -6.49 18.87
C PRO A 209 -1.77 -7.33 18.08
N ARG A 210 -2.62 -6.71 17.24
CA ARG A 210 -3.59 -7.40 16.37
C ARG A 210 -3.45 -6.99 14.91
N THR A 211 -3.52 -7.98 14.03
CA THR A 211 -3.54 -7.75 12.57
C THR A 211 -4.92 -7.25 12.10
N VAL A 212 -4.97 -6.55 10.97
CA VAL A 212 -6.25 -6.18 10.30
C VAL A 212 -7.13 -7.41 10.08
N GLN A 213 -6.54 -8.54 9.69
CA GLN A 213 -7.28 -9.79 9.51
C GLN A 213 -7.98 -10.25 10.80
N THR A 214 -7.30 -10.18 11.96
CA THR A 214 -7.89 -10.48 13.28
C THR A 214 -9.06 -9.53 13.58
N MET A 215 -8.87 -8.23 13.36
CA MET A 215 -9.92 -7.23 13.60
C MET A 215 -11.13 -7.44 12.69
N LEU A 216 -10.93 -7.78 11.41
CA LEU A 216 -12.01 -8.09 10.47
C LEU A 216 -12.81 -9.32 10.92
N GLN A 217 -12.12 -10.37 11.40
CA GLN A 217 -12.76 -11.59 11.89
C GLN A 217 -13.56 -11.35 13.18
N GLU A 218 -12.99 -10.62 14.14
CA GLU A 218 -13.63 -10.30 15.43
C GLU A 218 -14.84 -9.37 15.26
N SER A 219 -14.71 -8.36 14.41
CA SER A 219 -15.80 -7.42 14.11
C SER A 219 -16.86 -8.00 13.19
N GLN A 220 -16.56 -9.09 12.46
CA GLN A 220 -17.39 -9.62 11.37
C GLN A 220 -17.69 -8.58 10.27
N SER A 221 -16.79 -7.61 10.10
CA SER A 221 -16.91 -6.55 9.08
C SER A 221 -16.47 -6.99 7.68
N SER A 222 -15.96 -8.22 7.51
CA SER A 222 -15.65 -8.81 6.22
C SER A 222 -16.51 -10.04 5.91
N LYS A 223 -16.81 -10.23 4.62
CA LYS A 223 -17.52 -11.40 4.10
C LYS A 223 -16.82 -11.94 2.86
N VAL A 224 -16.61 -13.25 2.82
CA VAL A 224 -16.06 -13.98 1.67
C VAL A 224 -17.10 -14.98 1.16
N THR A 225 -17.46 -14.88 -0.11
CA THR A 225 -18.34 -15.82 -0.82
C THR A 225 -17.56 -16.47 -1.95
N LEU A 226 -17.56 -17.81 -2.02
CA LEU A 226 -16.84 -18.60 -3.03
C LEU A 226 -17.82 -19.48 -3.80
N ASP A 227 -17.92 -19.25 -5.10
CA ASP A 227 -18.79 -20.00 -6.02
C ASP A 227 -17.93 -20.92 -6.89
N TRP A 228 -18.04 -22.23 -6.66
CA TRP A 228 -17.23 -23.24 -7.35
C TRP A 228 -17.92 -23.74 -8.61
N GLY A 229 -17.22 -23.67 -9.75
CA GLY A 229 -17.64 -24.23 -11.02
C GLY A 229 -17.40 -25.75 -11.14
N VAL A 230 -16.70 -26.33 -10.16
CA VAL A 230 -16.42 -27.77 -10.06
C VAL A 230 -17.25 -28.41 -8.94
N ALA A 231 -17.80 -29.60 -9.19
CA ALA A 231 -18.49 -30.37 -8.16
C ALA A 231 -17.46 -30.95 -7.17
N ASN A 232 -17.62 -30.66 -5.87
CA ASN A 232 -16.80 -31.18 -4.76
C ASN A 232 -15.27 -30.92 -4.93
N PRO A 233 -14.81 -29.66 -4.96
CA PRO A 233 -13.38 -29.34 -5.01
C PRO A 233 -12.64 -29.95 -3.80
N PRO A 234 -11.38 -30.39 -3.95
CA PRO A 234 -10.57 -30.91 -2.84
C PRO A 234 -10.51 -29.98 -1.62
N ASP A 235 -10.46 -30.57 -0.41
CA ASP A 235 -10.51 -29.83 0.86
C ASP A 235 -9.34 -28.85 1.06
N ASP A 236 -8.15 -29.25 0.62
CA ASP A 236 -6.93 -28.44 0.62
C ASP A 236 -7.08 -27.23 -0.32
N MET A 237 -7.63 -27.43 -1.51
CA MET A 237 -7.96 -26.37 -2.46
C MET A 237 -8.98 -25.40 -1.88
N ARG A 238 -10.04 -25.89 -1.22
CA ARG A 238 -11.05 -25.04 -0.55
C ARG A 238 -10.42 -24.17 0.54
N LYS A 239 -9.58 -24.76 1.39
CA LYS A 239 -8.88 -24.03 2.46
C LYS A 239 -7.90 -23.00 1.90
N ALA A 240 -7.14 -23.34 0.87
CA ALA A 240 -6.18 -22.45 0.24
C ALA A 240 -6.87 -21.24 -0.40
N VAL A 241 -7.94 -21.45 -1.18
CA VAL A 241 -8.72 -20.35 -1.79
C VAL A 241 -9.41 -19.50 -0.74
N ALA A 242 -9.97 -20.09 0.33
CA ALA A 242 -10.54 -19.34 1.44
C ALA A 242 -9.47 -18.53 2.20
N GLY A 243 -8.28 -19.09 2.42
CA GLY A 243 -7.14 -18.41 3.04
C GLY A 243 -6.68 -17.20 2.20
N TRP A 244 -6.46 -17.42 0.90
CA TRP A 244 -6.17 -16.36 -0.06
C TRP A 244 -7.22 -15.24 -0.03
N ALA A 245 -8.51 -15.59 -0.10
CA ALA A 245 -9.60 -14.61 -0.11
C ALA A 245 -9.65 -13.77 1.17
N ASN A 246 -9.45 -14.41 2.34
CA ASN A 246 -9.43 -13.71 3.63
C ASN A 246 -8.21 -12.80 3.79
N SER A 247 -7.03 -13.22 3.35
CA SER A 247 -5.85 -12.35 3.36
C SER A 247 -5.97 -11.22 2.35
N THR A 248 -6.52 -11.48 1.16
CA THR A 248 -6.74 -10.46 0.12
C THR A 248 -7.65 -9.34 0.61
N ILE A 249 -8.78 -9.67 1.26
CA ILE A 249 -9.65 -8.62 1.81
C ILE A 249 -8.99 -7.83 2.95
N ALA A 250 -8.17 -8.48 3.79
CA ALA A 250 -7.42 -7.79 4.82
C ALA A 250 -6.39 -6.80 4.25
N ASP A 251 -5.68 -7.21 3.20
CA ASP A 251 -4.70 -6.36 2.51
C ASP A 251 -5.39 -5.19 1.78
N LEU A 252 -6.58 -5.40 1.18
CA LEU A 252 -7.38 -4.33 0.57
C LEU A 252 -7.84 -3.29 1.61
N VAL A 253 -8.34 -3.73 2.77
CA VAL A 253 -8.72 -2.82 3.86
C VAL A 253 -7.50 -2.06 4.38
N ASN A 254 -6.38 -2.74 4.60
CA ASN A 254 -5.14 -2.11 5.06
C ASN A 254 -4.65 -1.04 4.08
N ALA A 255 -4.73 -1.30 2.77
CA ALA A 255 -4.34 -0.34 1.74
C ALA A 255 -5.20 0.94 1.77
N GLU A 256 -6.53 0.80 1.91
CA GLU A 256 -7.42 1.95 2.03
C GLU A 256 -7.20 2.72 3.35
N VAL A 257 -6.96 2.01 4.46
CA VAL A 257 -6.59 2.65 5.74
C VAL A 257 -5.30 3.47 5.60
N LYS A 258 -4.22 2.86 5.07
CA LYS A 258 -2.93 3.55 4.87
C LYS A 258 -3.08 4.76 3.95
N LYS A 259 -3.91 4.67 2.91
CA LYS A 259 -4.21 5.79 2.00
C LYS A 259 -4.88 6.95 2.74
N VAL A 260 -5.89 6.66 3.57
CA VAL A 260 -6.59 7.69 4.35
C VAL A 260 -5.66 8.33 5.39
N VAL A 261 -4.88 7.52 6.12
CA VAL A 261 -3.91 8.01 7.10
C VAL A 261 -2.85 8.90 6.45
N ALA A 262 -2.32 8.52 5.29
CA ALA A 262 -1.37 9.31 4.52
C ALA A 262 -1.96 10.65 4.06
N ILE A 263 -3.21 10.64 3.56
CA ILE A 263 -3.92 11.87 3.13
C ILE A 263 -4.13 12.82 4.30
N GLN A 264 -4.40 12.28 5.49
CA GLN A 264 -4.63 13.06 6.69
C GLN A 264 -3.36 13.48 7.42
N GLY A 265 -2.20 12.97 6.99
CA GLY A 265 -0.88 13.13 7.59
C GLY A 265 -0.88 12.97 9.11
N GLN A 266 -1.65 12.00 9.60
CA GLN A 266 -1.70 11.71 11.03
C GLN A 266 -0.37 11.09 11.47
N THR A 267 0.22 11.63 12.54
CA THR A 267 1.44 11.10 13.18
C THR A 267 1.14 10.14 14.33
N SER A 268 -0.14 10.02 14.72
CA SER A 268 -0.63 9.05 15.70
C SER A 268 -1.91 8.39 15.18
N TRP A 269 -2.01 7.07 15.37
CA TRP A 269 -3.17 6.25 15.03
C TRP A 269 -4.41 6.56 15.88
N ASP A 270 -4.26 7.32 16.97
CA ASP A 270 -5.36 7.66 17.88
C ASP A 270 -6.44 8.56 17.25
N SER A 271 -6.10 9.26 16.16
CA SER A 271 -7.03 10.15 15.46
C SER A 271 -7.65 9.56 14.19
N PHE A 272 -7.29 8.32 13.82
CA PHE A 272 -7.81 7.68 12.61
C PHE A 272 -9.20 7.12 12.87
N SER A 273 -10.13 7.28 11.92
CA SER A 273 -11.45 6.65 11.98
C SER A 273 -11.65 5.72 10.80
N ILE A 274 -11.91 4.44 11.04
CA ILE A 274 -12.19 3.45 9.98
C ILE A 274 -13.45 3.81 9.18
N ASN A 275 -14.27 4.71 9.70
CA ASN A 275 -15.39 5.28 8.97
C ASN A 275 -14.94 6.05 7.71
N GLU A 276 -13.71 6.52 7.67
CA GLU A 276 -13.11 7.21 6.53
C GLU A 276 -12.61 6.23 5.46
N VAL A 277 -12.89 4.93 5.61
CA VAL A 277 -12.70 3.91 4.58
C VAL A 277 -14.06 3.47 4.06
N SER A 278 -14.22 3.36 2.73
CA SER A 278 -15.50 2.98 2.12
C SER A 278 -15.80 1.52 2.40
N SER A 279 -17.07 1.18 2.60
CA SER A 279 -17.52 -0.18 2.35
C SER A 279 -17.29 -0.50 0.86
N PHE A 280 -16.79 -1.70 0.56
CA PHE A 280 -16.52 -2.09 -0.82
C PHE A 280 -16.83 -3.56 -1.06
N THR A 281 -17.03 -3.91 -2.33
CA THR A 281 -17.12 -5.30 -2.78
C THR A 281 -16.22 -5.49 -3.99
N SER A 282 -15.32 -6.46 -3.89
CA SER A 282 -14.42 -6.88 -4.95
C SER A 282 -14.84 -8.26 -5.46
N THR A 283 -15.12 -8.35 -6.76
CA THR A 283 -15.49 -9.61 -7.41
C THR A 283 -14.35 -10.09 -8.30
N TYR A 284 -13.98 -11.35 -8.13
CA TYR A 284 -12.98 -12.07 -8.90
C TYR A 284 -13.70 -13.17 -9.67
N ALA A 285 -13.77 -13.01 -10.99
CA ALA A 285 -14.40 -14.00 -11.85
C ALA A 285 -13.50 -15.23 -12.04
N GLU A 286 -14.11 -16.34 -12.47
CA GLU A 286 -13.38 -17.51 -12.92
C GLU A 286 -12.36 -17.13 -14.00
N ASN A 287 -11.16 -17.71 -13.91
CA ASN A 287 -10.02 -17.47 -14.79
C ASN A 287 -9.38 -16.08 -14.70
N MET A 288 -9.76 -15.26 -13.73
CA MET A 288 -9.05 -14.01 -13.43
C MET A 288 -7.66 -14.28 -12.85
N VAL A 289 -6.68 -13.45 -13.20
CA VAL A 289 -5.34 -13.48 -12.57
C VAL A 289 -5.42 -12.82 -11.21
N ILE A 290 -4.87 -13.47 -10.20
CA ILE A 290 -4.90 -13.06 -8.80
C ILE A 290 -3.48 -13.10 -8.19
N ALA A 291 -3.31 -12.31 -7.14
CA ALA A 291 -2.15 -12.34 -6.27
C ALA A 291 -2.25 -13.53 -5.29
N TRP A 292 -1.73 -14.69 -5.69
CA TRP A 292 -1.75 -15.91 -4.89
C TRP A 292 -0.67 -15.89 -3.82
N ILE A 293 -1.06 -16.13 -2.57
CA ILE A 293 -0.14 -16.10 -1.44
C ILE A 293 0.51 -17.48 -1.28
N ILE A 294 1.83 -17.50 -1.19
CA ILE A 294 2.58 -18.69 -0.78
C ILE A 294 3.40 -18.36 0.46
N SER A 295 3.45 -19.32 1.39
CA SER A 295 4.14 -19.15 2.67
C SER A 295 5.25 -20.18 2.86
N PRO A 296 6.40 -20.05 2.17
CA PRO A 296 7.49 -20.99 2.37
C PRO A 296 8.07 -20.84 3.76
N SER A 297 8.18 -21.96 4.47
CA SER A 297 8.71 -22.00 5.84
C SER A 297 9.86 -22.99 5.96
N ALA A 298 10.84 -22.69 6.79
CA ALA A 298 11.87 -23.64 7.17
C ALA A 298 12.35 -23.45 8.61
N THR A 299 12.76 -24.58 9.18
CA THR A 299 13.51 -24.64 10.42
C THR A 299 14.98 -24.43 10.09
N LEU A 300 15.52 -23.28 10.44
CA LEU A 300 16.93 -22.95 10.19
C LEU A 300 17.83 -23.82 11.08
N PRO A 301 18.93 -24.37 10.54
CA PRO A 301 19.89 -25.16 11.32
C PRO A 301 20.60 -24.28 12.35
N SER A 302 21.03 -24.82 13.50
CA SER A 302 21.88 -24.05 14.40
C SER A 302 23.29 -23.86 13.82
N LEU A 303 24.07 -22.91 14.35
CA LEU A 303 25.48 -22.75 13.97
C LEU A 303 26.27 -24.03 14.27
N ALA A 304 25.89 -24.76 15.32
CA ALA A 304 26.50 -26.05 15.66
C ALA A 304 26.09 -27.18 14.69
N ASP A 305 24.88 -27.14 14.12
CA ASP A 305 24.46 -28.07 13.06
C ASP A 305 25.22 -27.80 11.75
N LEU A 306 25.58 -26.54 11.49
CA LEU A 306 26.45 -26.14 10.39
C LEU A 306 27.95 -26.42 10.65
N GLY A 307 28.30 -26.90 11.85
CA GLY A 307 29.70 -27.18 12.22
C GLY A 307 30.56 -25.93 12.43
N LEU A 308 29.95 -24.79 12.72
CA LEU A 308 30.64 -23.50 12.89
C LEU A 308 31.01 -23.24 14.36
N ASP A 309 32.08 -22.46 14.55
CA ASP A 309 32.51 -21.98 15.87
C ASP A 309 31.61 -20.83 16.35
N THR A 310 30.68 -21.15 17.24
CA THR A 310 29.64 -20.25 17.75
C THR A 310 30.22 -19.01 18.44
N GLY A 311 31.42 -19.11 19.03
CA GLY A 311 32.07 -18.01 19.73
C GLY A 311 32.41 -16.82 18.82
N LYS A 312 32.49 -17.05 17.50
CA LYS A 312 32.74 -15.98 16.50
C LYS A 312 31.52 -15.13 16.19
N PHE A 313 30.33 -15.58 16.60
CA PHE A 313 29.06 -14.91 16.34
C PHE A 313 28.51 -14.22 17.59
N PHE A 314 29.11 -14.45 18.76
CA PHE A 314 28.68 -13.90 20.03
C PHE A 314 29.74 -12.97 20.59
N THR A 315 29.38 -11.70 20.74
CA THR A 315 30.27 -10.67 21.28
C THR A 315 29.68 -10.13 22.58
N THR A 316 30.50 -9.97 23.61
CA THR A 316 30.12 -9.25 24.83
C THR A 316 30.90 -7.94 24.90
N VAL A 317 30.19 -6.83 25.11
CA VAL A 317 30.76 -5.48 25.24
C VAL A 317 30.23 -4.79 26.49
N ASN A 318 30.95 -3.81 27.04
CA ASN A 318 30.42 -3.00 28.15
C ASN A 318 29.23 -2.14 27.71
N GLU A 319 28.43 -1.62 28.66
CA GLU A 319 27.07 -1.03 28.52
C GLU A 319 26.90 0.19 27.57
N GLN A 320 27.79 0.44 26.62
CA GLN A 320 27.86 1.72 25.90
C GLN A 320 28.24 1.53 24.43
N LYS A 321 27.65 0.56 23.71
CA LYS A 321 27.80 0.47 22.25
C LYS A 321 26.46 0.67 21.55
N GLN A 322 26.45 1.51 20.52
CA GLN A 322 25.34 1.68 19.60
C GLN A 322 25.60 0.88 18.33
N GLN A 323 24.54 0.30 17.77
CA GLN A 323 24.57 -0.43 16.51
C GLN A 323 23.57 0.17 15.53
N MET A 324 24.02 0.36 14.29
CA MET A 324 23.18 0.71 13.16
C MET A 324 23.32 -0.35 12.09
N VAL A 325 22.21 -0.79 11.52
CA VAL A 325 22.18 -1.76 10.43
C VAL A 325 21.50 -1.13 9.24
N VAL A 326 22.20 -1.08 8.11
CA VAL A 326 21.62 -0.65 6.84
C VAL A 326 21.39 -1.89 5.97
N VAL A 327 20.19 -2.01 5.42
CA VAL A 327 19.75 -3.11 4.57
C VAL A 327 19.35 -2.54 3.21
N THR A 328 19.61 -3.27 2.13
CA THR A 328 19.15 -2.88 0.77
C THR A 328 18.23 -3.93 0.19
N ASN A 329 17.12 -3.49 -0.39
CA ASN A 329 16.12 -4.30 -1.10
C ASN A 329 15.90 -3.73 -2.52
N LEU A 330 16.93 -3.79 -3.37
CA LEU A 330 17.00 -3.14 -4.68
C LEU A 330 17.33 -4.13 -5.81
N PRO A 331 16.98 -3.80 -7.07
CA PRO A 331 17.26 -4.66 -8.22
C PRO A 331 18.73 -4.53 -8.67
N PHE A 332 19.68 -5.10 -7.94
CA PHE A 332 21.10 -5.04 -8.31
C PHE A 332 21.37 -5.85 -9.60
N GLU A 333 22.29 -5.39 -10.45
CA GLU A 333 22.66 -6.12 -11.67
C GLU A 333 23.17 -7.54 -11.38
N SER A 334 23.95 -7.67 -10.31
CA SER A 334 24.62 -8.89 -9.91
C SER A 334 23.68 -10.06 -9.58
N ASP A 335 22.50 -9.78 -9.03
CA ASP A 335 21.56 -10.78 -8.54
C ASP A 335 20.18 -10.72 -9.23
N SER A 336 19.85 -9.62 -9.91
CA SER A 336 18.49 -9.36 -10.41
C SER A 336 18.39 -9.31 -11.93
N LYS A 337 19.50 -9.27 -12.68
CA LYS A 337 19.48 -9.10 -14.16
C LYS A 337 18.61 -10.11 -14.91
N THR A 338 18.44 -11.32 -14.37
CA THR A 338 17.61 -12.38 -14.96
C THR A 338 16.24 -12.51 -14.29
N ALA A 339 15.95 -11.72 -13.26
CA ALA A 339 14.69 -11.74 -12.55
C ALA A 339 13.57 -11.10 -13.40
N THR A 340 12.40 -11.72 -13.39
CA THR A 340 11.26 -11.32 -14.24
C THR A 340 10.53 -10.09 -13.72
N ASN A 341 10.81 -9.66 -12.50
CA ASN A 341 10.13 -8.56 -11.82
C ASN A 341 10.99 -7.29 -11.73
N VAL A 342 12.17 -7.26 -12.37
CA VAL A 342 12.95 -6.02 -12.46
C VAL A 342 12.13 -4.95 -13.19
N PRO A 343 12.02 -3.73 -12.61
CA PRO A 343 11.32 -2.64 -13.24
C PRO A 343 11.94 -2.26 -14.59
N MET A 344 11.09 -2.06 -15.60
CA MET A 344 11.51 -1.68 -16.95
C MET A 344 11.05 -0.26 -17.26
N TYR A 345 11.94 0.60 -17.75
CA TYR A 345 11.64 1.99 -18.10
C TYR A 345 12.19 2.35 -19.48
N ALA A 346 11.66 3.42 -20.06
CA ALA A 346 12.16 4.00 -21.30
C ALA A 346 13.11 5.18 -20.99
N PRO A 347 14.41 5.10 -21.32
CA PRO A 347 15.35 6.17 -21.04
C PRO A 347 15.14 7.36 -22.00
N GLY A 348 14.92 8.55 -21.45
CA GLY A 348 14.74 9.77 -22.23
C GLY A 348 13.53 9.72 -23.17
N ASN A 349 13.75 9.94 -24.47
CA ASN A 349 12.73 9.85 -25.52
C ASN A 349 12.81 8.53 -26.32
N SER A 350 13.48 7.51 -25.78
CA SER A 350 13.57 6.19 -26.41
C SER A 350 12.23 5.45 -26.33
N ASN A 351 11.93 4.61 -27.31
CA ASN A 351 10.83 3.64 -27.23
C ASN A 351 11.30 2.27 -26.71
N ASP A 352 12.62 2.07 -26.55
CA ASP A 352 13.19 0.82 -26.09
C ASP A 352 13.19 0.77 -24.56
N MET A 353 12.53 -0.26 -24.01
CA MET A 353 12.50 -0.51 -22.58
C MET A 353 13.82 -1.13 -22.12
N VAL A 354 14.42 -0.57 -21.07
CA VAL A 354 15.61 -1.09 -20.40
C VAL A 354 15.32 -1.39 -18.93
N ALA A 355 16.08 -2.33 -18.36
CA ALA A 355 15.93 -2.72 -16.97
C ALA A 355 16.55 -1.66 -16.04
N ALA A 356 15.82 -1.27 -14.98
CA ALA A 356 16.26 -0.35 -13.94
C ALA A 356 17.23 -1.04 -12.95
N LEU A 357 18.36 -1.54 -13.45
CA LEU A 357 19.33 -2.26 -12.64
C LEU A 357 20.23 -1.30 -11.86
N VAL A 358 20.37 -1.55 -10.56
CA VAL A 358 21.27 -0.84 -9.67
C VAL A 358 22.66 -1.46 -9.80
N ARG A 359 23.67 -0.62 -10.07
CA ARG A 359 25.07 -1.01 -10.08
C ARG A 359 25.64 -1.02 -8.67
N SER A 360 25.41 0.05 -7.92
CA SER A 360 25.89 0.19 -6.54
C SER A 360 25.03 1.15 -5.72
N VAL A 361 25.01 0.93 -4.40
CA VAL A 361 24.58 1.92 -3.42
C VAL A 361 25.75 2.25 -2.52
N GLU A 362 26.16 3.50 -2.52
CA GLU A 362 27.16 4.03 -1.59
C GLU A 362 26.42 4.61 -0.38
N ILE A 363 26.87 4.30 0.83
CA ILE A 363 26.27 4.80 2.06
C ILE A 363 27.32 5.43 2.97
N ALA A 364 26.89 6.43 3.73
CA ALA A 364 27.63 7.03 4.83
C ALA A 364 26.71 7.23 6.04
N VAL A 365 26.98 6.54 7.15
CA VAL A 365 26.30 6.71 8.43
C VAL A 365 27.03 7.74 9.29
N LYS A 366 26.31 8.55 10.06
CA LYS A 366 26.91 9.53 10.98
C LYS A 366 26.42 9.28 12.39
N TYR A 367 27.39 9.16 13.29
CA TYR A 367 27.19 9.10 14.74
C TYR A 367 28.43 9.69 15.43
N PRO A 368 28.32 10.44 16.55
CA PRO A 368 29.42 11.26 17.07
C PRO A 368 30.74 10.53 17.35
N THR A 369 30.67 9.28 17.77
CA THR A 369 31.83 8.45 18.16
C THR A 369 32.27 7.48 17.07
N LEU A 370 31.58 7.45 15.92
CA LEU A 370 31.95 6.62 14.79
C LEU A 370 33.07 7.29 13.99
N SER A 371 34.15 6.56 13.74
CA SER A 371 35.24 7.09 12.90
C SER A 371 34.84 7.16 11.43
N GLU A 372 35.43 8.08 10.68
CA GLU A 372 35.16 8.27 9.25
C GLU A 372 35.51 7.03 8.42
N GLU A 373 36.54 6.28 8.82
CA GLU A 373 36.93 5.02 8.17
C GLU A 373 35.89 3.91 8.34
N GLN A 374 35.11 3.96 9.42
CA GLN A 374 34.07 2.99 9.75
C GLN A 374 32.68 3.50 9.37
N SER A 375 32.56 4.71 8.84
CA SER A 375 31.27 5.36 8.62
C SER A 375 30.66 5.08 7.25
N SER A 376 31.37 4.42 6.33
CA SER A 376 30.91 4.23 4.96
C SER A 376 30.90 2.77 4.52
N GLY A 377 30.13 2.49 3.47
CA GLY A 377 30.01 1.17 2.89
C GLY A 377 29.43 1.21 1.48
N THR A 378 29.52 0.10 0.77
CA THR A 378 28.97 -0.03 -0.58
C THR A 378 28.25 -1.36 -0.73
N PHE A 379 27.01 -1.30 -1.21
CA PHE A 379 26.27 -2.47 -1.65
C PHE A 379 26.44 -2.65 -3.16
N SER A 380 26.66 -3.90 -3.57
CA SER A 380 26.64 -4.34 -4.97
C SER A 380 25.67 -5.50 -5.21
N THR A 381 25.01 -5.96 -4.15
CA THR A 381 23.99 -7.01 -4.05
C THR A 381 23.09 -6.66 -2.88
N ASN A 382 21.90 -7.28 -2.81
CA ASN A 382 21.05 -7.16 -1.62
C ASN A 382 21.72 -7.79 -0.40
N GLY A 383 21.57 -7.15 0.77
CA GLY A 383 22.17 -7.61 2.01
C GLY A 383 22.27 -6.52 3.06
N THR A 384 23.15 -6.75 4.03
CA THR A 384 23.23 -5.98 5.26
C THR A 384 24.64 -5.45 5.51
N LEU A 385 24.74 -4.20 5.98
CA LEU A 385 25.95 -3.63 6.56
C LEU A 385 25.67 -3.18 7.99
N THR A 386 26.57 -3.55 8.91
CA THR A 386 26.47 -3.23 10.34
C THR A 386 27.56 -2.26 10.75
N PHE A 387 27.18 -1.23 11.49
CA PHE A 387 28.03 -0.19 12.03
C PHE A 387 27.95 -0.20 13.55
N LEU A 388 29.10 -0.04 14.22
CA LEU A 388 29.22 -0.07 15.67
C LEU A 388 29.98 1.16 16.15
N ALA A 389 29.43 1.85 17.14
CA ALA A 389 30.01 3.06 17.71
C ALA A 389 29.89 3.06 19.24
N ASP A 390 30.72 3.84 19.94
CA ASP A 390 30.56 4.07 21.38
C ASP A 390 29.34 4.94 21.68
N TYR A 391 28.57 4.67 22.73
CA TYR A 391 27.39 5.45 23.05
C TYR A 391 27.75 6.88 23.45
N ASP A 392 27.10 7.85 22.82
CA ASP A 392 27.22 9.26 23.17
C ASP A 392 25.97 9.72 23.93
N THR A 393 26.15 10.23 25.15
CA THR A 393 25.04 10.66 26.02
C THR A 393 24.32 11.91 25.53
N ASN A 394 24.94 12.73 24.67
CA ASN A 394 24.34 13.94 24.14
C ASN A 394 23.54 13.67 22.86
N ALA A 395 24.03 12.80 21.98
CA ALA A 395 23.31 12.38 20.78
C ALA A 395 22.25 11.31 21.05
N GLY A 396 22.39 10.55 22.14
CA GLY A 396 21.49 9.45 22.46
C GLY A 396 21.57 8.35 21.41
N MET A 397 20.43 7.87 20.93
CA MET A 397 20.32 6.72 20.02
C MET A 397 20.16 7.09 18.53
N LEU A 398 20.34 8.36 18.18
CA LEU A 398 20.01 8.86 16.86
C LEU A 398 21.19 8.75 15.88
N TRP A 399 20.91 8.19 14.72
CA TRP A 399 21.85 8.06 13.59
C TRP A 399 21.36 8.89 12.40
N ASP A 400 22.30 9.38 11.59
CA ASP A 400 21.98 9.91 10.27
C ASP A 400 22.56 8.99 9.18
N LEU A 401 21.91 8.94 8.03
CA LEU A 401 22.33 8.15 6.86
C LEU A 401 22.28 9.03 5.61
N GLU A 402 23.37 9.03 4.86
CA GLU A 402 23.44 9.55 3.49
C GLU A 402 23.67 8.38 2.54
N TYR A 403 23.00 8.39 1.39
CA TYR A 403 23.18 7.36 0.38
C TYR A 403 23.11 7.89 -1.05
N THR A 404 23.81 7.20 -1.93
CA THR A 404 23.88 7.46 -3.36
C THR A 404 23.60 6.19 -4.13
N VAL A 405 22.53 6.16 -4.92
CA VAL A 405 22.18 5.03 -5.81
C VAL A 405 22.69 5.30 -7.21
N ASN A 406 23.48 4.36 -7.73
CA ASN A 406 24.04 4.41 -9.06
C ASN A 406 23.46 3.28 -9.92
N TYR A 407 22.85 3.64 -11.05
CA TYR A 407 22.30 2.68 -12.02
C TYR A 407 23.37 2.17 -12.99
N THR A 408 23.11 1.02 -13.61
CA THR A 408 23.93 0.50 -14.71
C THR A 408 23.81 1.35 -15.97
N ASP A 409 22.61 1.89 -16.22
CA ASP A 409 22.40 2.87 -17.28
C ASP A 409 22.96 4.22 -16.83
N VAL A 410 24.01 4.67 -17.51
CA VAL A 410 24.70 5.94 -17.24
C VAL A 410 23.85 7.17 -17.59
N THR A 411 22.75 7.00 -18.33
CA THR A 411 21.80 8.07 -18.63
C THR A 411 20.71 8.22 -17.57
N ALA A 412 20.55 7.22 -16.69
CA ALA A 412 19.67 7.31 -15.55
C ALA A 412 20.21 8.31 -14.53
N PRO A 413 19.33 9.03 -13.81
CA PRO A 413 19.78 9.97 -12.79
C PRO A 413 20.41 9.24 -11.60
N THR A 414 21.47 9.81 -11.04
CA THR A 414 21.96 9.41 -9.71
C THR A 414 20.97 9.88 -8.65
N VAL A 415 20.61 8.99 -7.72
CA VAL A 415 19.68 9.31 -6.64
C VAL A 415 20.45 9.53 -5.36
N ASN A 416 20.25 10.69 -4.74
CA ASN A 416 20.88 11.04 -3.48
C ASN A 416 19.80 11.19 -2.41
N GLY A 417 19.99 10.53 -1.29
CA GLY A 417 19.07 10.62 -0.15
C GLY A 417 19.79 10.93 1.15
N THR A 418 19.07 11.56 2.07
CA THR A 418 19.53 11.83 3.43
C THR A 418 18.39 11.57 4.40
N ILE A 419 18.67 10.74 5.39
CA ILE A 419 17.74 10.39 6.45
C ILE A 419 18.39 10.82 7.77
N LYS A 420 17.63 11.56 8.57
CA LYS A 420 18.12 12.10 9.84
C LYS A 420 17.33 11.54 11.00
N GLY A 421 17.98 11.43 12.15
CA GLY A 421 17.31 11.04 13.39
C GLY A 421 16.75 9.62 13.33
N ILE A 422 17.44 8.70 12.66
CA ILE A 422 17.12 7.28 12.67
C ILE A 422 17.30 6.81 14.12
N GLY A 423 16.18 6.47 14.78
CA GLY A 423 16.19 5.87 16.11
C GLY A 423 16.83 4.48 16.11
N MET A 424 16.76 3.77 17.24
CA MET A 424 17.43 2.49 17.41
C MET A 424 17.24 1.51 16.25
N GLY A 425 18.36 1.22 15.57
CA GLY A 425 18.72 -0.14 15.19
C GLY A 425 18.92 -0.38 13.69
N ARG A 426 17.89 -0.15 12.86
CA ARG A 426 17.85 -0.65 11.49
C ARG A 426 17.22 0.33 10.52
N TYR A 427 17.81 0.49 9.34
CA TYR A 427 17.23 1.19 8.20
C TYR A 427 17.25 0.29 6.96
N VAL A 428 16.10 0.17 6.30
CA VAL A 428 15.94 -0.62 5.07
C VAL A 428 15.75 0.37 3.93
N LEU A 429 16.71 0.43 3.01
CA LEU A 429 16.61 1.23 1.81
C LEU A 429 15.69 0.53 0.80
N LYS A 430 14.57 1.18 0.49
CA LYS A 430 13.50 0.65 -0.35
C LYS A 430 13.62 1.09 -1.82
N VAL A 431 12.83 0.45 -2.67
CA VAL A 431 12.79 0.65 -4.14
C VAL A 431 12.40 2.07 -4.53
N ASP A 432 11.41 2.64 -3.85
CA ASP A 432 10.95 4.01 -4.00
C ASP A 432 12.01 5.02 -3.54
N GLU A 433 12.75 4.71 -2.48
CA GLU A 433 13.88 5.51 -2.00
C GLU A 433 15.07 5.51 -2.97
N ALA A 434 15.22 4.44 -3.77
CA ALA A 434 16.14 4.40 -4.90
C ALA A 434 15.65 5.19 -6.13
N GLY A 435 14.48 5.83 -6.06
CA GLY A 435 13.92 6.61 -7.16
C GLY A 435 13.17 5.77 -8.19
N ILE A 436 12.84 4.51 -7.89
CA ILE A 436 12.09 3.63 -8.80
C ILE A 436 10.63 3.59 -8.38
N LEU A 437 9.72 4.03 -9.25
CA LEU A 437 8.28 3.89 -9.03
C LEU A 437 7.62 3.10 -10.14
N THR A 438 7.07 1.94 -9.76
CA THR A 438 6.35 1.04 -10.66
C THR A 438 4.87 1.00 -10.32
N VAL A 439 4.00 1.22 -11.32
CA VAL A 439 2.55 1.09 -11.19
C VAL A 439 2.03 0.11 -12.24
N THR A 440 1.19 -0.83 -11.82
CA THR A 440 0.57 -1.81 -12.70
C THR A 440 -0.91 -1.45 -12.92
N PHE A 441 -1.38 -1.40 -14.17
CA PHE A 441 -2.77 -1.14 -14.53
C PHE A 441 -3.42 -2.38 -15.18
N ASP A 442 -4.53 -2.84 -14.63
CA ASP A 442 -5.31 -3.97 -15.13
C ASP A 442 -6.66 -3.48 -15.67
N ALA A 443 -6.94 -3.73 -16.96
CA ALA A 443 -8.16 -3.27 -17.64
C ALA A 443 -9.23 -4.35 -17.80
N THR A 444 -9.06 -5.52 -17.18
CA THR A 444 -9.94 -6.68 -17.38
C THR A 444 -11.41 -6.36 -17.10
N GLN A 445 -11.71 -5.62 -16.04
CA GLN A 445 -13.10 -5.26 -15.71
C GLN A 445 -13.72 -4.29 -16.72
N ALA A 446 -12.97 -3.29 -17.17
CA ALA A 446 -13.48 -2.31 -18.13
C ALA A 446 -13.85 -2.95 -19.48
N PHE A 447 -13.04 -3.88 -19.97
CA PHE A 447 -13.32 -4.60 -21.22
C PHE A 447 -14.41 -5.67 -21.10
N ALA A 448 -14.77 -6.07 -19.88
CA ALA A 448 -15.88 -6.98 -19.61
C ALA A 448 -17.24 -6.27 -19.44
N SER A 449 -17.28 -4.93 -19.55
CA SER A 449 -18.51 -4.15 -19.38
C SER A 449 -19.57 -4.43 -20.45
N THR A 450 -20.82 -4.05 -20.17
CA THR A 450 -21.97 -4.26 -21.10
C THR A 450 -21.83 -3.50 -22.41
N THR A 451 -21.15 -2.35 -22.38
CA THR A 451 -20.78 -1.55 -23.57
C THR A 451 -19.25 -1.37 -23.55
N PRO A 452 -18.49 -2.37 -24.02
CA PRO A 452 -17.04 -2.38 -23.82
C PRO A 452 -16.34 -1.31 -24.68
N PRO A 453 -15.35 -0.58 -24.12
CA PRO A 453 -14.52 0.33 -24.89
C PRO A 453 -13.63 -0.46 -25.87
N LYS A 454 -13.26 0.18 -27.00
CA LYS A 454 -12.28 -0.41 -27.94
C LYS A 454 -10.84 -0.29 -27.46
N SER A 455 -10.56 0.72 -26.64
CA SER A 455 -9.25 0.96 -26.03
C SER A 455 -9.38 1.91 -24.85
N ILE A 456 -8.40 1.88 -23.95
CA ILE A 456 -8.34 2.75 -22.78
C ILE A 456 -6.97 3.41 -22.75
N ASP A 457 -6.94 4.73 -22.62
CA ASP A 457 -5.71 5.47 -22.39
C ASP A 457 -5.60 5.83 -20.90
N VAL A 458 -4.48 5.47 -20.27
CA VAL A 458 -4.15 5.82 -18.89
C VAL A 458 -3.12 6.92 -18.91
N ASN A 459 -3.49 8.13 -18.48
CA ASN A 459 -2.55 9.24 -18.33
C ASN A 459 -2.09 9.30 -16.89
N LEU A 460 -0.89 8.80 -16.61
CA LEU A 460 -0.25 8.76 -15.30
C LEU A 460 0.62 10.00 -15.11
N SER A 461 0.53 10.63 -13.95
CA SER A 461 1.40 11.73 -13.56
C SER A 461 1.96 11.55 -12.15
N TYR A 462 3.26 11.71 -12.02
CA TYR A 462 3.95 11.56 -10.73
C TYR A 462 4.02 12.88 -9.98
N ILE A 463 3.81 12.83 -8.66
CA ILE A 463 3.99 14.01 -7.81
C ILE A 463 5.49 14.20 -7.63
N ASN A 464 6.00 15.34 -8.09
CA ASN A 464 7.43 15.62 -8.02
C ASN A 464 7.85 15.95 -6.57
N PRO A 465 8.76 15.16 -5.95
CA PRO A 465 9.24 15.42 -4.60
C PRO A 465 10.16 16.66 -4.54
N ASP A 466 10.74 17.07 -5.66
CA ASP A 466 11.56 18.28 -5.76
C ASP A 466 10.75 19.45 -6.35
N PRO A 467 10.47 20.51 -5.58
CA PRO A 467 9.77 21.69 -6.10
C PRO A 467 10.58 22.50 -7.13
N THR A 468 11.88 22.21 -7.27
CA THR A 468 12.81 22.86 -8.21
C THR A 468 13.06 22.07 -9.49
N ALA A 469 12.74 20.77 -9.49
CA ALA A 469 12.92 19.92 -10.66
C ALA A 469 11.92 20.29 -11.77
N GLN A 470 12.48 20.54 -12.96
CA GLN A 470 11.76 21.18 -14.05
C GLN A 470 10.99 20.21 -14.94
N ARG A 471 10.56 19.01 -14.49
CA ARG A 471 9.80 18.09 -15.34
C ARG A 471 8.71 17.34 -14.57
N PRO A 472 7.41 17.55 -14.88
CA PRO A 472 6.40 16.56 -14.54
C PRO A 472 6.69 15.30 -15.37
N LEU A 473 6.80 14.15 -14.71
CA LEU A 473 6.83 12.90 -15.45
C LEU A 473 5.39 12.47 -15.73
N VAL A 474 5.01 12.57 -17.00
CA VAL A 474 3.73 12.09 -17.52
C VAL A 474 4.01 10.89 -18.40
N GLN A 475 3.28 9.80 -18.18
CA GLN A 475 3.30 8.64 -19.06
C GLN A 475 1.88 8.32 -19.49
N THR A 476 1.69 8.10 -20.80
CA THR A 476 0.43 7.61 -21.34
C THR A 476 0.59 6.15 -21.71
N LEU A 477 -0.26 5.30 -21.14
CA LEU A 477 -0.39 3.91 -21.56
C LEU A 477 -1.60 3.76 -22.45
N HIS A 478 -1.44 3.00 -23.51
CA HIS A 478 -2.54 2.53 -24.33
C HIS A 478 -2.81 1.06 -24.00
N ILE A 479 -4.06 0.75 -23.65
CA ILE A 479 -4.51 -0.61 -23.37
C ILE A 479 -5.59 -0.97 -24.37
N ASP A 480 -5.48 -2.13 -25.00
CA ASP A 480 -6.45 -2.67 -25.94
C ASP A 480 -6.98 -4.04 -25.45
N PRO A 481 -8.14 -4.51 -25.95
CA PRO A 481 -8.73 -5.78 -25.50
C PRO A 481 -7.95 -7.02 -25.95
N THR A 482 -6.91 -6.88 -26.77
CA THR A 482 -5.97 -7.97 -27.11
C THR A 482 -4.80 -8.06 -26.14
N THR A 483 -4.56 -6.99 -25.38
CA THR A 483 -3.55 -6.84 -24.33
C THR A 483 -4.16 -6.50 -22.96
N PRO A 484 -5.27 -7.14 -22.50
CA PRO A 484 -5.90 -6.82 -21.22
C PRO A 484 -5.06 -7.28 -20.01
N GLN A 485 -3.86 -7.81 -20.25
CA GLN A 485 -2.92 -8.19 -19.19
C GLN A 485 -2.48 -6.93 -18.41
N PRO A 486 -2.17 -7.07 -17.11
CA PRO A 486 -1.68 -5.94 -16.32
C PRO A 486 -0.45 -5.28 -16.95
N LEU A 487 -0.56 -4.01 -17.32
CA LEU A 487 0.53 -3.23 -17.91
C LEU A 487 1.29 -2.46 -16.84
N LYS A 488 2.62 -2.55 -16.86
CA LYS A 488 3.48 -1.87 -15.90
C LYS A 488 4.05 -0.59 -16.48
N VAL A 489 4.12 0.43 -15.63
CA VAL A 489 4.77 1.70 -15.88
C VAL A 489 5.86 1.88 -14.86
N THR A 490 7.09 2.13 -15.30
CA THR A 490 8.19 2.48 -14.41
C THR A 490 8.68 3.89 -14.70
N SER A 491 8.96 4.61 -13.63
CA SER A 491 9.68 5.86 -13.63
C SER A 491 10.98 5.74 -12.84
N LEU A 492 12.05 6.34 -13.37
CA LEU A 492 13.24 6.68 -12.59
C LEU A 492 13.24 8.17 -12.25
N GLN A 493 13.36 8.47 -10.97
CA GLN A 493 13.44 9.83 -10.42
C GLN A 493 14.86 10.08 -9.88
N ALA A 494 15.27 11.35 -9.87
CA ALA A 494 16.59 11.75 -9.36
C ALA A 494 16.63 11.89 -7.82
N LEU A 495 15.49 11.75 -7.14
CA LEU A 495 15.36 11.83 -5.69
C LEU A 495 14.51 10.66 -5.17
N PRO A 496 14.66 10.32 -3.87
CA PRO A 496 13.78 9.37 -3.18
C PRO A 496 12.31 9.76 -3.35
N ILE A 497 11.47 8.77 -3.65
CA ILE A 497 10.04 8.96 -3.87
C ILE A 497 9.32 8.77 -2.55
N ASN A 498 8.73 9.85 -2.04
CA ASN A 498 7.97 9.87 -0.79
C ASN A 498 6.52 10.33 -0.98
N MET A 499 6.06 10.51 -2.23
CA MET A 499 4.72 10.96 -2.58
C MET A 499 4.06 9.99 -3.58
N GLY A 500 2.73 9.97 -3.60
CA GLY A 500 1.96 9.14 -4.53
C GLY A 500 1.99 9.64 -5.98
N TYR A 501 1.06 9.13 -6.79
CA TYR A 501 0.83 9.54 -8.18
C TYR A 501 -0.64 9.86 -8.44
N ASN A 502 -0.91 10.53 -9.56
CA ASN A 502 -2.26 10.76 -10.07
C ASN A 502 -2.43 10.01 -11.39
N PHE A 503 -3.65 9.63 -11.75
CA PHE A 503 -3.92 9.13 -13.09
C PHE A 503 -5.32 9.53 -13.58
N GLN A 504 -5.48 9.66 -14.90
CA GLN A 504 -6.77 9.90 -15.55
C GLN A 504 -7.02 8.86 -16.63
N LEU A 505 -8.25 8.34 -16.66
CA LEU A 505 -8.68 7.34 -17.62
C LEU A 505 -9.46 7.98 -18.77
N GLN A 506 -9.15 7.57 -19.99
CA GLN A 506 -9.92 7.89 -21.19
C GLN A 506 -10.40 6.59 -21.83
N TYR A 507 -11.73 6.41 -21.87
CA TYR A 507 -12.38 5.30 -22.54
C TYR A 507 -12.73 5.71 -23.96
N ASN A 508 -12.22 4.97 -24.94
CA ASN A 508 -12.51 5.20 -26.35
C ASN A 508 -13.49 4.14 -26.83
N TYR A 509 -14.60 4.53 -27.46
CA TYR A 509 -15.63 3.60 -27.92
C TYR A 509 -15.54 3.31 -29.43
N PRO A 510 -16.05 2.16 -29.91
CA PRO A 510 -16.15 1.85 -31.33
C PRO A 510 -16.94 2.89 -32.14
N SER A 511 -17.93 3.54 -31.52
CA SER A 511 -18.76 4.61 -32.09
C SER A 511 -17.99 5.88 -32.44
N GLY A 512 -16.80 6.07 -31.85
CA GLY A 512 -16.04 7.32 -31.88
C GLY A 512 -16.27 8.24 -30.69
N VAL A 513 -17.19 7.90 -29.78
CA VAL A 513 -17.35 8.63 -28.50
C VAL A 513 -16.11 8.42 -27.63
N VAL A 514 -15.72 9.48 -26.92
CA VAL A 514 -14.62 9.47 -25.95
C VAL A 514 -15.16 9.93 -24.61
N TYR A 515 -14.99 9.09 -23.58
CA TYR A 515 -15.35 9.43 -22.20
C TYR A 515 -14.08 9.59 -21.36
N LYS A 516 -13.89 10.78 -20.78
CA LYS A 516 -12.78 11.08 -19.88
C LYS A 516 -13.29 11.06 -18.44
N ALA A 517 -12.79 10.12 -17.64
CA ALA A 517 -13.10 10.05 -16.22
C ALA A 517 -12.43 11.19 -15.44
N PRO A 518 -12.93 11.55 -14.24
CA PRO A 518 -12.21 12.41 -13.30
C PRO A 518 -10.80 11.90 -12.97
N VAL A 519 -9.93 12.81 -12.53
CA VAL A 519 -8.55 12.48 -12.15
C VAL A 519 -8.52 11.79 -10.78
N TYR A 520 -7.96 10.58 -10.74
CA TYR A 520 -7.62 9.88 -9.50
C TYR A 520 -6.35 10.48 -8.91
N GLN A 521 -6.38 10.81 -7.62
CA GLN A 521 -5.33 11.61 -6.99
C GLN A 521 -4.66 10.89 -5.84
N ASN A 522 -3.39 11.22 -5.58
CA ASN A 522 -2.63 10.80 -4.39
C ASN A 522 -2.68 9.28 -4.17
N GLN A 523 -2.59 8.52 -5.26
CA GLN A 523 -2.59 7.07 -5.24
C GLN A 523 -1.21 6.57 -4.80
N THR A 524 -1.18 5.59 -3.91
CA THR A 524 0.05 5.03 -3.34
C THR A 524 0.19 3.52 -3.58
N GLY A 525 -0.78 2.91 -4.29
CA GLY A 525 -0.78 1.48 -4.59
C GLY A 525 0.08 1.12 -5.81
N ALA A 526 0.74 -0.04 -5.79
CA ALA A 526 1.52 -0.54 -6.92
C ALA A 526 0.65 -1.19 -8.02
N HIS A 527 -0.65 -1.39 -7.76
CA HIS A 527 -1.60 -2.01 -8.68
C HIS A 527 -2.91 -1.23 -8.70
N GLN A 528 -3.45 -1.00 -9.91
CA GLN A 528 -4.66 -0.26 -10.17
C GLN A 528 -5.56 -1.08 -11.09
N LEU A 529 -6.70 -1.51 -10.56
CA LEU A 529 -7.75 -2.13 -11.36
C LEU A 529 -8.60 -1.03 -12.00
N ILE A 530 -8.62 -0.97 -13.32
CA ILE A 530 -9.44 -0.05 -14.08
C ILE A 530 -10.87 -0.60 -14.08
N PRO A 531 -11.82 0.12 -13.45
CA PRO A 531 -13.17 -0.40 -13.25
C PRO A 531 -14.00 -0.33 -14.53
N ASP A 532 -15.15 -1.00 -14.53
CA ASP A 532 -16.21 -0.77 -15.53
C ASP A 532 -16.51 0.74 -15.64
N PRO A 533 -16.57 1.33 -16.85
CA PRO A 533 -16.97 2.74 -17.03
C PRO A 533 -18.33 3.07 -16.38
N ASN A 534 -19.26 2.12 -16.28
CA ASN A 534 -20.56 2.26 -15.63
C ASN A 534 -20.54 1.91 -14.13
N ALA A 535 -19.37 1.68 -13.53
CA ALA A 535 -19.27 1.34 -12.13
C ALA A 535 -19.88 2.42 -11.22
N MET A 536 -20.60 1.95 -10.19
CA MET A 536 -21.16 2.78 -9.15
C MET A 536 -20.24 2.76 -7.92
N ALA A 537 -20.14 3.87 -7.19
CA ALA A 537 -19.47 3.97 -5.90
C ALA A 537 -20.49 3.84 -4.76
N ALA A 538 -20.17 3.02 -3.77
CA ALA A 538 -20.99 2.89 -2.57
C ALA A 538 -20.58 3.96 -1.54
N LEU A 539 -21.53 4.78 -1.14
CA LEU A 539 -21.44 5.71 -0.02
C LEU A 539 -22.26 5.14 1.15
N THR A 540 -21.60 4.88 2.27
CA THR A 540 -22.31 4.41 3.48
C THR A 540 -22.90 5.61 4.22
N VAL A 541 -24.22 5.67 4.34
CA VAL A 541 -24.93 6.67 5.14
C VAL A 541 -25.32 6.01 6.44
N PHE A 542 -24.82 6.48 7.58
CA PHE A 542 -25.14 5.83 8.85
C PHE A 542 -25.30 6.82 9.99
N VAL A 543 -26.16 6.45 10.92
CA VAL A 543 -26.39 7.11 12.20
C VAL A 543 -25.72 6.28 13.27
N PHE A 544 -25.01 6.94 14.18
CA PHE A 544 -24.40 6.29 15.33
C PHE A 544 -24.41 7.21 16.55
N SER A 545 -24.83 6.66 17.70
CA SER A 545 -24.70 7.27 19.01
C SER A 545 -24.22 6.23 20.02
N LYS A 546 -23.21 6.58 20.83
CA LYS A 546 -22.71 5.71 21.90
C LYS A 546 -23.74 5.59 23.02
N ALA A 547 -23.71 4.49 23.76
CA ALA A 547 -24.67 4.19 24.82
C ALA A 547 -24.81 5.29 25.89
N ASP A 548 -23.70 5.95 26.26
CA ASP A 548 -23.71 7.07 27.21
C ASP A 548 -24.45 8.28 26.63
N VAL A 549 -24.10 8.72 25.42
CA VAL A 549 -24.77 9.83 24.73
C VAL A 549 -26.23 9.51 24.39
N ALA A 550 -26.51 8.28 23.96
CA ALA A 550 -27.86 7.79 23.65
C ALA A 550 -28.76 7.71 24.89
N SER A 551 -28.19 7.61 26.09
CA SER A 551 -28.96 7.61 27.34
C SER A 551 -29.44 9.01 27.73
N ASP A 552 -28.72 10.05 27.31
CA ASP A 552 -29.07 11.45 27.55
C ASP A 552 -30.05 12.00 26.51
N ASP A 553 -29.86 11.68 25.22
CA ASP A 553 -30.77 12.05 24.14
C ASP A 553 -30.86 10.94 23.06
N PRO A 554 -31.76 9.97 23.20
CA PRO A 554 -31.86 8.84 22.28
C PRO A 554 -32.30 9.28 20.88
N LEU A 555 -31.66 8.71 19.85
CA LEU A 555 -32.01 8.93 18.45
C LEU A 555 -33.08 7.93 18.02
N PHE A 556 -34.18 8.41 17.45
CA PHE A 556 -35.31 7.59 16.99
C PHE A 556 -35.33 7.38 15.47
N GLY A 557 -34.73 8.31 14.72
CA GLY A 557 -34.79 8.30 13.27
C GLY A 557 -33.81 9.30 12.67
N ALA A 558 -33.45 9.09 11.41
CA ALA A 558 -32.92 10.15 10.57
C ALA A 558 -33.46 10.03 9.14
N THR A 559 -33.84 11.15 8.54
CA THR A 559 -34.14 11.24 7.11
C THR A 559 -33.00 11.95 6.41
N VAL A 560 -32.40 11.33 5.40
CA VAL A 560 -31.26 11.87 4.65
C VAL A 560 -31.65 12.01 3.18
N ASN A 561 -31.39 13.19 2.61
CA ASN A 561 -31.59 13.45 1.18
C ASN A 561 -30.24 13.61 0.51
N LEU A 562 -30.02 12.97 -0.64
CA LEU A 562 -28.76 13.01 -1.39
C LEU A 562 -29.02 13.35 -2.87
N TRP A 563 -28.20 14.24 -3.46
CA TRP A 563 -28.31 14.61 -4.88
C TRP A 563 -27.01 15.17 -5.47
N TYR A 564 -26.87 15.12 -6.79
CA TYR A 564 -25.79 15.82 -7.51
C TYR A 564 -26.15 17.28 -7.76
N GLU A 565 -25.17 18.18 -7.61
CA GLU A 565 -25.36 19.63 -7.77
C GLU A 565 -25.91 20.01 -9.15
N GLY A 566 -25.49 19.29 -10.20
CA GLY A 566 -25.91 19.53 -11.57
C GLY A 566 -25.90 18.26 -12.44
N PRO A 567 -26.16 18.41 -13.75
CA PRO A 567 -26.09 17.32 -14.71
C PRO A 567 -24.70 16.68 -14.73
N VAL A 568 -24.64 15.35 -14.66
CA VAL A 568 -23.40 14.58 -14.62
C VAL A 568 -23.09 14.03 -16.02
N LYS A 569 -21.80 14.06 -16.42
CA LYS A 569 -21.35 13.38 -17.64
C LYS A 569 -21.27 11.87 -17.45
N THR A 570 -21.92 11.12 -18.33
CA THR A 570 -21.95 9.65 -18.28
C THR A 570 -21.26 9.02 -19.50
N PRO A 571 -20.68 7.82 -19.36
CA PRO A 571 -20.10 7.07 -20.48
C PRO A 571 -21.17 6.58 -21.47
N GLU A 572 -20.72 6.14 -22.65
CA GLU A 572 -21.62 5.51 -23.64
C GLU A 572 -22.23 4.22 -23.09
N GLY A 573 -23.53 4.01 -23.34
CA GLY A 573 -24.26 2.83 -22.86
C GLY A 573 -24.75 2.94 -21.42
N PHE A 574 -24.44 4.01 -20.68
CA PHE A 574 -25.03 4.25 -19.36
C PHE A 574 -26.56 4.43 -19.49
N SER A 575 -27.32 3.62 -18.76
CA SER A 575 -28.79 3.60 -18.78
C SER A 575 -29.42 3.91 -17.42
N GLY A 576 -28.61 4.21 -16.40
CA GLY A 576 -29.09 4.53 -15.06
C GLY A 576 -29.65 5.95 -14.93
N SER A 577 -30.36 6.20 -13.82
CA SER A 577 -30.73 7.55 -13.37
C SER A 577 -29.90 7.93 -12.16
N TYR A 578 -29.59 9.21 -12.01
CA TYR A 578 -28.90 9.76 -10.83
C TYR A 578 -29.78 10.81 -10.13
N PRO A 579 -29.68 10.96 -8.80
CA PRO A 579 -30.52 11.88 -8.05
C PRO A 579 -30.17 13.34 -8.36
N THR A 580 -31.20 14.19 -8.42
CA THR A 580 -31.08 15.63 -8.66
C THR A 580 -31.69 16.39 -7.50
N LYS A 581 -31.41 17.69 -7.38
CA LYS A 581 -32.00 18.51 -6.30
C LYS A 581 -33.54 18.50 -6.31
N GLN A 582 -34.16 18.36 -7.48
CA GLN A 582 -35.61 18.28 -7.64
C GLN A 582 -36.18 16.89 -7.33
N SER A 583 -35.34 15.85 -7.37
CA SER A 583 -35.71 14.46 -7.09
C SER A 583 -34.55 13.78 -6.36
N PRO A 584 -34.30 14.13 -5.09
CA PRO A 584 -33.20 13.56 -4.33
C PRO A 584 -33.44 12.09 -4.02
N ALA A 585 -32.37 11.34 -3.78
CA ALA A 585 -32.45 10.04 -3.15
C ALA A 585 -32.75 10.24 -1.66
N VAL A 586 -33.84 9.64 -1.17
CA VAL A 586 -34.30 9.80 0.22
C VAL A 586 -34.10 8.50 0.98
N PHE A 587 -33.45 8.59 2.13
CA PHE A 587 -33.18 7.47 3.03
C PHE A 587 -33.80 7.75 4.39
N SER A 588 -34.68 6.86 4.85
CA SER A 588 -35.13 6.84 6.24
C SER A 588 -34.33 5.78 6.99
N LEU A 589 -33.57 6.23 7.98
CA LEU A 589 -32.75 5.42 8.86
C LEU A 589 -33.53 5.25 10.16
N THR A 590 -33.88 4.01 10.50
CA THR A 590 -34.43 3.66 11.82
C THR A 590 -33.33 2.99 12.61
N PRO A 591 -32.70 3.68 13.58
CA PRO A 591 -31.63 3.10 14.36
C PRO A 591 -32.12 1.97 15.27
N ASP A 592 -31.32 0.92 15.41
CA ASP A 592 -31.51 -0.17 16.37
C ASP A 592 -30.53 -0.02 17.55
N THR A 593 -30.86 -0.65 18.68
CA THR A 593 -29.99 -0.67 19.87
C THR A 593 -29.19 -1.97 19.90
N ASP A 594 -27.86 -1.87 19.88
CA ASP A 594 -27.00 -3.05 19.99
C ASP A 594 -26.97 -3.61 21.43
N LYS A 595 -26.32 -4.78 21.60
CA LYS A 595 -26.19 -5.44 22.91
C LYS A 595 -25.44 -4.61 23.96
N SER A 596 -24.69 -3.60 23.53
CA SER A 596 -23.92 -2.68 24.38
C SER A 596 -24.68 -1.39 24.68
N GLY A 597 -25.90 -1.24 24.17
CA GLY A 597 -26.74 -0.05 24.36
C GLY A 597 -26.47 1.08 23.36
N ASN A 598 -25.63 0.88 22.34
CA ASN A 598 -25.39 1.90 21.32
C ASN A 598 -26.54 1.93 20.31
N ILE A 599 -26.85 3.11 19.79
CA ILE A 599 -27.86 3.31 18.76
C ILE A 599 -27.19 3.39 17.39
N TYR A 600 -27.64 2.59 16.43
CA TYR A 600 -27.03 2.48 15.11
C TYR A 600 -28.04 2.20 13.99
N GLY A 601 -27.89 2.86 12.84
CA GLY A 601 -28.64 2.54 11.62
C GLY A 601 -27.83 2.88 10.38
N LYS A 602 -28.01 2.13 9.28
CA LYS A 602 -27.30 2.37 8.02
C LYS A 602 -28.15 2.18 6.77
N GLN A 603 -27.75 2.87 5.72
CA GLN A 603 -28.19 2.72 4.34
C GLN A 603 -26.98 2.88 3.42
N ILE A 604 -27.07 2.31 2.22
CA ILE A 604 -26.03 2.46 1.20
C ILE A 604 -26.62 3.24 0.03
N PHE A 605 -26.01 4.38 -0.28
CA PHE A 605 -26.26 5.10 -1.52
C PHE A 605 -25.26 4.60 -2.57
N TYR A 606 -25.76 4.17 -3.72
CA TYR A 606 -24.91 3.88 -4.88
C TYR A 606 -24.91 5.09 -5.80
N GLY A 607 -23.82 5.85 -5.79
CA GLY A 607 -23.58 6.99 -6.65
C GLY A 607 -22.76 6.63 -7.89
N LEU A 608 -22.69 7.54 -8.85
CA LEU A 608 -21.81 7.43 -10.02
C LEU A 608 -20.34 7.53 -9.57
N LYS A 609 -19.52 6.53 -9.90
CA LYS A 609 -18.08 6.51 -9.55
C LYS A 609 -17.28 7.63 -10.25
N PHE A 610 -17.72 8.04 -11.44
CA PHE A 610 -17.04 9.02 -12.29
C PHE A 610 -17.80 10.34 -12.42
N ALA A 611 -18.61 10.70 -11.42
CA ALA A 611 -19.31 11.98 -11.46
C ALA A 611 -18.34 13.16 -11.41
N ASP A 612 -18.56 14.14 -12.29
CA ASP A 612 -17.81 15.40 -12.38
C ASP A 612 -18.47 16.54 -11.59
N GLN A 613 -19.59 16.27 -10.91
CA GLN A 613 -20.33 17.18 -10.04
C GLN A 613 -20.30 16.66 -8.61
N PRO A 614 -20.16 17.50 -7.57
CA PRO A 614 -20.15 17.02 -6.19
C PRO A 614 -21.50 16.44 -5.76
N LEU A 615 -21.47 15.69 -4.66
CA LEU A 615 -22.64 15.18 -4.00
C LEU A 615 -23.03 16.09 -2.84
N HIS A 616 -24.31 16.38 -2.74
CA HIS A 616 -24.90 17.15 -1.65
C HIS A 616 -25.73 16.23 -0.76
N TYR A 617 -25.82 16.57 0.53
CA TYR A 617 -26.79 15.97 1.41
C TYR A 617 -27.39 16.94 2.42
N THR A 618 -28.63 16.67 2.81
CA THR A 618 -29.26 17.21 4.02
C THR A 618 -29.72 16.06 4.89
N ALA A 619 -29.83 16.30 6.18
CA ALA A 619 -30.38 15.31 7.09
C ALA A 619 -31.25 15.96 8.17
N THR A 620 -32.25 15.23 8.61
CA THR A 620 -33.12 15.58 9.72
C THR A 620 -33.03 14.42 10.71
N ILE A 621 -32.66 14.71 11.95
CA ILE A 621 -32.48 13.70 13.01
C ILE A 621 -33.60 13.87 14.03
N ASP A 622 -34.32 12.78 14.30
CA ASP A 622 -35.34 12.74 15.33
C ASP A 622 -34.72 12.27 16.65
N SER A 623 -34.71 13.12 17.68
CA SER A 623 -34.27 12.74 19.03
C SER A 623 -35.30 13.11 20.11
N ALA A 624 -35.04 12.75 21.37
CA ALA A 624 -35.92 13.10 22.49
C ALA A 624 -35.92 14.60 22.79
N SER A 625 -34.84 15.30 22.45
CA SER A 625 -34.72 16.75 22.59
C SER A 625 -35.38 17.53 21.45
N GLY A 626 -35.73 16.86 20.34
CA GLY A 626 -36.45 17.43 19.21
C GLY A 626 -35.87 17.02 17.86
N GLU A 627 -36.33 17.69 16.80
CA GLU A 627 -35.83 17.52 15.44
C GLU A 627 -34.58 18.39 15.24
N ILE A 628 -33.49 17.79 14.75
CA ILE A 628 -32.22 18.47 14.46
C ILE A 628 -31.97 18.43 12.96
N ASP A 629 -31.94 19.60 12.34
CA ASP A 629 -31.66 19.76 10.91
C ASP A 629 -30.18 19.99 10.64
N ILE A 630 -29.63 19.18 9.73
CA ILE A 630 -28.35 19.38 9.08
C ILE A 630 -28.60 20.07 7.73
N SER A 631 -28.17 21.32 7.63
CA SER A 631 -28.24 22.13 6.41
C SER A 631 -27.39 21.54 5.28
N ASP A 632 -27.63 21.99 4.05
CA ASP A 632 -26.98 21.51 2.81
C ASP A 632 -25.45 21.39 2.97
N GLN A 633 -24.97 20.15 3.03
CA GLN A 633 -23.55 19.81 3.11
C GLN A 633 -23.06 19.28 1.78
N ARG A 634 -21.84 19.66 1.40
CA ARG A 634 -21.14 19.12 0.23
C ARG A 634 -20.17 18.03 0.65
N VAL A 635 -20.13 16.93 -0.09
CA VAL A 635 -19.14 15.86 0.05
C VAL A 635 -18.56 15.47 -1.30
N ASP A 636 -17.32 14.96 -1.30
CA ASP A 636 -16.73 14.34 -2.47
C ASP A 636 -17.57 13.13 -2.93
N ASN A 637 -17.68 12.91 -4.24
CA ASN A 637 -18.33 11.73 -4.81
C ASN A 637 -17.67 10.43 -4.40
N MET A 638 -16.38 10.49 -4.10
CA MET A 638 -15.61 9.36 -3.59
C MET A 638 -15.62 9.29 -2.06
N GLN A 639 -16.43 10.12 -1.38
CA GLN A 639 -16.55 10.06 0.07
C GLN A 639 -17.00 8.64 0.48
N PRO A 640 -16.26 7.99 1.39
CA PRO A 640 -16.52 6.60 1.79
C PRO A 640 -17.82 6.41 2.58
N SER A 641 -18.07 7.37 3.46
CA SER A 641 -19.22 7.37 4.34
C SER A 641 -19.56 8.78 4.79
N ILE A 642 -20.79 8.96 5.22
CA ILE A 642 -21.24 10.12 5.98
C ILE A 642 -21.84 9.64 7.30
N LEU A 643 -21.34 10.21 8.40
CA LEU A 643 -21.89 10.03 9.75
C LEU A 643 -22.95 11.10 9.98
N ILE A 644 -24.18 10.65 10.22
CA ILE A 644 -25.31 11.50 10.53
C ILE A 644 -25.51 11.49 12.05
N ASN A 645 -25.12 12.58 12.70
CA ASN A 645 -25.35 12.79 14.14
C ASN A 645 -25.48 14.29 14.44
N PRO A 646 -25.84 14.68 15.68
CA PRO A 646 -26.05 16.08 16.02
C PRO A 646 -24.82 16.99 15.83
N THR A 647 -23.60 16.47 15.99
CA THR A 647 -22.39 17.29 16.08
C THR A 647 -21.47 17.19 14.86
N GLN A 648 -21.68 16.25 13.95
CA GLN A 648 -20.77 16.00 12.83
C GLN A 648 -21.20 16.76 11.57
N ARG A 649 -20.26 17.45 10.94
CA ARG A 649 -20.43 18.21 9.69
C ARG A 649 -19.26 17.94 8.73
N TYR A 650 -19.37 18.43 7.49
CA TYR A 650 -18.35 18.23 6.45
C TYR A 650 -18.06 19.53 5.71
N PHE A 651 -16.76 19.82 5.54
CA PHE A 651 -16.29 20.91 4.69
C PHE A 651 -15.66 20.32 3.43
N THR A 652 -16.13 20.73 2.25
CA THR A 652 -15.56 20.31 0.97
C THR A 652 -15.06 21.50 0.18
N LEU A 653 -13.74 21.57 -0.05
CA LEU A 653 -13.12 22.52 -0.95
C LEU A 653 -13.07 21.95 -2.37
N GLU A 654 -13.63 22.67 -3.33
CA GLU A 654 -13.41 22.44 -4.76
C GLU A 654 -12.23 23.26 -5.25
N VAL A 655 -11.27 22.63 -5.92
CA VAL A 655 -10.17 23.30 -6.62
C VAL A 655 -10.36 23.14 -8.12
N ASN A 656 -10.61 24.27 -8.80
CA ASN A 656 -11.10 24.31 -10.16
C ASN A 656 -10.02 24.83 -11.14
N PRO A 657 -9.56 24.00 -12.11
CA PRO A 657 -8.52 24.40 -13.07
C PRO A 657 -9.05 25.08 -14.33
N SER A 658 -10.36 25.31 -14.47
CA SER A 658 -11.01 25.66 -15.75
C SER A 658 -10.52 26.96 -16.40
N ALA A 659 -9.91 27.88 -15.64
CA ALA A 659 -9.34 29.10 -16.22
C ALA A 659 -7.99 28.87 -16.91
N ILE A 660 -7.33 27.73 -16.71
CA ILE A 660 -6.06 27.40 -17.35
C ILE A 660 -6.29 27.03 -18.82
N ASP A 661 -5.72 27.83 -19.72
CA ASP A 661 -5.75 27.56 -21.15
C ASP A 661 -4.55 26.71 -21.57
N TRP A 662 -4.71 25.40 -21.48
CA TRP A 662 -3.68 24.43 -21.85
C TRP A 662 -3.26 24.52 -23.33
N THR A 663 -4.12 25.02 -24.23
CA THR A 663 -3.83 25.10 -25.67
C THR A 663 -2.73 26.10 -26.00
N LYS A 664 -2.50 27.08 -25.12
CA LYS A 664 -1.42 28.07 -25.26
C LYS A 664 -0.04 27.52 -24.87
N ASN A 665 0.04 26.30 -24.31
CA ASN A 665 1.28 25.65 -23.89
C ASN A 665 2.17 26.49 -22.96
N LEU A 666 1.56 27.40 -22.18
CA LEU A 666 2.27 28.30 -21.25
C LEU A 666 2.93 27.52 -20.11
N TYR A 667 2.29 26.46 -19.66
CA TYR A 667 2.71 25.61 -18.57
C TYR A 667 2.56 24.15 -18.97
N ASP A 668 3.42 23.29 -18.42
CA ASP A 668 3.29 21.84 -18.57
C ASP A 668 2.49 21.25 -17.41
N SER A 669 2.53 21.90 -16.24
CA SER A 669 1.69 21.54 -15.09
C SER A 669 1.44 22.72 -14.14
N VAL A 670 0.42 22.58 -13.30
CA VAL A 670 0.09 23.47 -12.18
C VAL A 670 -0.11 22.64 -10.92
N GLN A 671 0.64 22.93 -9.86
CA GLN A 671 0.50 22.31 -8.54
C GLN A 671 -0.13 23.30 -7.55
N VAL A 672 -1.10 22.87 -6.76
CA VAL A 672 -1.78 23.66 -5.73
C VAL A 672 -1.56 22.97 -4.39
N LEU A 673 -0.94 23.64 -3.43
CA LEU A 673 -0.65 23.10 -2.11
C LEU A 673 -1.57 23.76 -1.09
N VAL A 674 -2.54 23.04 -0.53
CA VAL A 674 -3.55 23.56 0.40
C VAL A 674 -3.22 23.14 1.83
N THR A 675 -3.14 24.09 2.75
CA THR A 675 -2.99 23.83 4.19
C THR A 675 -4.25 24.30 4.91
N ALA A 676 -5.12 23.37 5.29
CA ALA A 676 -6.34 23.69 6.01
C ALA A 676 -6.08 23.88 7.52
N THR A 677 -6.89 24.70 8.16
CA THR A 677 -6.90 24.92 9.61
C THR A 677 -8.34 24.90 10.08
N VAL A 678 -8.64 24.00 11.01
CA VAL A 678 -9.96 23.92 11.67
C VAL A 678 -9.86 24.62 13.01
N VAL A 679 -10.77 25.55 13.25
CA VAL A 679 -10.85 26.29 14.52
C VAL A 679 -12.06 25.79 15.30
N ASN A 680 -11.80 25.21 16.48
CA ASN A 680 -12.80 24.86 17.49
C ASN A 680 -12.56 25.73 18.73
N GLY A 681 -13.37 26.78 18.93
CA GLY A 681 -13.12 27.76 19.99
C GLY A 681 -11.80 28.51 19.82
N ALA A 682 -10.92 28.50 20.83
CA ALA A 682 -9.73 29.36 20.89
C ALA A 682 -8.44 28.76 20.29
N THR A 683 -8.39 27.46 19.95
CA THR A 683 -7.16 26.81 19.49
C THR A 683 -7.28 26.31 18.05
N PRO A 684 -6.55 26.90 17.10
CA PRO A 684 -6.50 26.41 15.72
C PRO A 684 -5.77 25.06 15.63
N LYS A 685 -6.35 24.10 14.92
CA LYS A 685 -5.71 22.84 14.57
C LYS A 685 -5.34 22.85 13.08
N PRO A 686 -4.05 22.98 12.72
CA PRO A 686 -3.62 22.86 11.34
C PRO A 686 -3.70 21.41 10.88
N TYR A 687 -4.10 21.22 9.63
CA TYR A 687 -4.05 19.95 8.93
C TYR A 687 -2.82 19.92 8.03
N PRO A 688 -2.25 18.73 7.76
CA PRO A 688 -1.14 18.59 6.83
C PRO A 688 -1.46 19.18 5.45
N GLN A 689 -0.40 19.67 4.80
CA GLN A 689 -0.52 20.26 3.47
C GLN A 689 -0.96 19.19 2.46
N HIS A 690 -2.04 19.48 1.73
CA HIS A 690 -2.63 18.63 0.73
C HIS A 690 -2.28 19.13 -0.69
N PRO A 691 -1.54 18.34 -1.49
CA PRO A 691 -1.18 18.72 -2.85
C PRO A 691 -2.25 18.30 -3.88
N PHE A 692 -2.51 19.18 -4.84
CA PHE A 692 -3.22 18.91 -6.09
C PHE A 692 -2.29 19.24 -7.26
N THR A 693 -2.30 18.44 -8.33
CA THR A 693 -1.51 18.74 -9.54
C THR A 693 -2.35 18.53 -10.78
N TRP A 694 -2.37 19.47 -11.72
CA TRP A 694 -2.92 19.29 -13.05
C TRP A 694 -1.80 19.36 -14.08
N ASN A 695 -1.76 18.40 -15.00
CA ASN A 695 -0.85 18.43 -16.14
C ASN A 695 -1.59 18.89 -17.40
N ASN A 696 -0.83 19.34 -18.41
CA ASN A 696 -1.40 19.65 -19.71
C ASN A 696 -2.17 18.45 -20.26
N GLY A 697 -3.48 18.65 -20.53
CA GLY A 697 -4.40 17.61 -20.98
C GLY A 697 -5.33 17.07 -19.88
N GLU A 698 -4.99 17.27 -18.60
CA GLU A 698 -5.89 16.98 -17.49
C GLU A 698 -6.98 18.06 -17.38
N SER A 699 -8.19 17.64 -17.02
CA SER A 699 -9.35 18.52 -16.86
C SER A 699 -10.23 18.06 -15.71
N GLY A 700 -11.07 18.97 -15.21
CA GLY A 700 -11.99 18.71 -14.10
C GLY A 700 -11.48 19.21 -12.76
N SER A 701 -12.42 19.60 -11.91
CA SER A 701 -12.15 20.02 -10.54
C SER A 701 -11.66 18.85 -9.69
N LYS A 702 -10.91 19.18 -8.64
CA LYS A 702 -10.46 18.24 -7.59
C LYS A 702 -11.06 18.67 -6.26
N PHE A 703 -11.31 17.73 -5.36
CA PHE A 703 -12.03 17.99 -4.11
C PHE A 703 -11.20 17.61 -2.88
N TYR A 704 -11.43 18.34 -1.79
CA TYR A 704 -10.86 18.04 -0.48
C TYR A 704 -11.95 18.10 0.58
N THR A 705 -12.30 16.94 1.15
CA THR A 705 -13.34 16.84 2.18
C THR A 705 -12.71 16.67 3.56
N LEU A 706 -13.17 17.47 4.52
CA LEU A 706 -12.80 17.40 5.93
C LEU A 706 -14.02 17.16 6.80
N SER A 707 -13.92 16.17 7.67
CA SER A 707 -14.82 15.96 8.80
C SER A 707 -14.59 17.03 9.86
N ILE A 708 -15.63 17.78 10.25
CA ILE A 708 -15.56 18.83 11.28
C ILE A 708 -16.73 18.70 12.27
N GLN A 709 -16.57 19.25 13.47
CA GLN A 709 -17.68 19.37 14.41
C GLN A 709 -18.53 20.60 14.11
N ASP A 710 -19.79 20.56 14.51
CA ASP A 710 -20.74 21.66 14.38
C ASP A 710 -20.22 22.92 15.10
N GLY A 711 -20.40 24.07 14.47
CA GLY A 711 -19.83 25.34 14.93
C GLY A 711 -18.33 25.54 14.65
N ASN A 712 -17.60 24.52 14.17
CA ASN A 712 -16.21 24.72 13.74
C ASN A 712 -16.14 25.53 12.44
N THR A 713 -15.12 26.37 12.32
CA THR A 713 -14.82 27.08 11.06
C THR A 713 -13.56 26.53 10.41
N VAL A 714 -13.55 26.43 9.09
CA VAL A 714 -12.37 26.05 8.31
C VAL A 714 -11.81 27.29 7.60
N SER A 715 -10.51 27.48 7.68
CA SER A 715 -9.76 28.38 6.80
C SER A 715 -8.61 27.63 6.17
N TYR A 716 -8.09 28.09 5.03
CA TYR A 716 -6.95 27.45 4.39
C TYR A 716 -5.99 28.46 3.77
N ASP A 717 -4.72 28.09 3.80
CA ASP A 717 -3.66 28.73 3.04
C ASP A 717 -3.38 27.91 1.78
N VAL A 718 -2.96 28.55 0.70
CA VAL A 718 -2.63 27.85 -0.54
C VAL A 718 -1.40 28.42 -1.23
N VAL A 719 -0.59 27.56 -1.83
CA VAL A 719 0.49 27.93 -2.74
C VAL A 719 0.24 27.31 -4.10
N ILE A 720 -0.02 28.14 -5.11
CA ILE A 720 -0.21 27.72 -6.50
C ILE A 720 1.12 27.85 -7.23
N LYS A 721 1.65 26.75 -7.78
CA LYS A 721 2.90 26.67 -8.53
C LYS A 721 2.61 26.37 -10.01
N TYR A 722 3.09 27.24 -10.89
CA TYR A 722 3.04 27.06 -12.34
C TYR A 722 4.40 26.56 -12.83
N ILE A 723 4.40 25.44 -13.54
CA ILE A 723 5.60 24.69 -13.89
C ILE A 723 5.70 24.58 -15.41
N LYS A 724 6.86 24.98 -15.96
CA LYS A 724 7.20 24.81 -17.37
C LYS A 724 8.58 24.17 -17.48
N THR A 725 8.69 23.16 -18.33
CA THR A 725 9.93 22.40 -18.49
C THR A 725 11.06 23.27 -18.99
N GLY A 726 12.21 23.19 -18.32
CA GLY A 726 13.37 24.04 -18.64
C GLY A 726 13.33 25.42 -17.99
N MET A 727 12.31 25.76 -17.19
CA MET A 727 12.15 27.10 -16.61
C MET A 727 11.97 27.06 -15.08
N PRO A 728 12.35 28.14 -14.35
CA PRO A 728 12.07 28.24 -12.91
C PRO A 728 10.56 28.27 -12.61
N THR A 729 10.15 27.51 -11.58
CA THR A 729 8.78 27.47 -11.08
C THR A 729 8.31 28.85 -10.60
N LYS A 730 7.10 29.26 -10.99
CA LYS A 730 6.44 30.50 -10.51
C LYS A 730 5.39 30.16 -9.46
N SER A 731 5.40 30.84 -8.31
CA SER A 731 4.49 30.53 -7.20
C SER A 731 3.62 31.73 -6.80
N VAL A 732 2.36 31.48 -6.48
CA VAL A 732 1.38 32.46 -5.98
C VAL A 732 0.85 31.96 -4.62
N PRO A 733 1.31 32.56 -3.51
CA PRO A 733 0.79 32.25 -2.18
C PRO A 733 -0.50 33.05 -1.89
N LEU A 734 -1.45 32.41 -1.23
CA LEU A 734 -2.69 33.00 -0.75
C LEU A 734 -2.94 32.48 0.66
N THR A 735 -3.47 33.31 1.56
CA THR A 735 -3.64 32.95 2.98
C THR A 735 -5.02 33.29 3.50
N ALA A 736 -5.43 32.58 4.55
CA ALA A 736 -6.67 32.79 5.30
C ALA A 736 -7.94 32.79 4.42
N LEU A 737 -7.98 31.93 3.40
CA LEU A 737 -9.16 31.73 2.56
C LEU A 737 -10.23 30.94 3.33
N LYS A 738 -11.51 31.20 3.01
CA LYS A 738 -12.68 30.56 3.66
C LYS A 738 -13.74 30.07 2.66
N ASP A 739 -13.50 30.28 1.36
CA ASP A 739 -14.44 29.91 0.31
C ASP A 739 -14.46 28.38 0.12
N VAL A 740 -15.56 27.84 -0.39
CA VAL A 740 -15.70 26.41 -0.72
C VAL A 740 -15.29 26.08 -2.17
N VAL A 741 -14.92 27.10 -2.94
CA VAL A 741 -14.41 26.97 -4.31
C VAL A 741 -13.16 27.83 -4.48
N LEU A 742 -12.07 27.22 -4.92
CA LEU A 742 -10.81 27.84 -5.30
C LEU A 742 -10.64 27.75 -6.82
N ASP A 743 -10.86 28.87 -7.51
CA ASP A 743 -10.57 28.98 -8.95
C ASP A 743 -9.07 29.25 -9.14
N ILE A 744 -8.37 28.34 -9.83
CA ILE A 744 -6.95 28.53 -10.15
C ILE A 744 -6.84 29.66 -11.19
N PRO A 745 -6.02 30.70 -10.97
CA PRO A 745 -5.82 31.73 -11.98
C PRO A 745 -5.29 31.17 -13.31
N ALA A 746 -5.67 31.79 -14.42
CA ALA A 746 -5.20 31.39 -15.76
C ALA A 746 -3.67 31.50 -15.90
N THR A 747 -3.06 32.48 -15.23
CA THR A 747 -1.62 32.73 -15.19
C THR A 747 -1.21 33.22 -13.81
N HIS A 748 0.09 33.09 -13.48
CA HIS A 748 0.68 33.63 -12.26
C HIS A 748 0.52 35.16 -12.07
N ASP A 749 0.27 35.91 -13.15
CA ASP A 749 0.10 37.38 -13.11
C ASP A 749 -1.37 37.82 -12.97
N THR A 750 -2.32 36.88 -13.04
CA THR A 750 -3.76 37.21 -13.02
C THR A 750 -4.28 37.24 -11.58
N PRO A 751 -4.90 38.35 -11.11
CA PRO A 751 -5.56 38.38 -9.81
C PRO A 751 -6.70 37.35 -9.73
N MET A 752 -6.86 36.65 -8.60
CA MET A 752 -8.00 35.74 -8.41
C MET A 752 -9.33 36.52 -8.48
N ALA A 753 -10.22 36.08 -9.36
CA ALA A 753 -11.62 36.48 -9.32
C ALA A 753 -12.31 35.71 -8.18
N ARG A 754 -12.71 36.42 -7.11
CA ARG A 754 -13.52 35.79 -6.05
C ARG A 754 -14.93 35.56 -6.59
N ARG A 755 -15.34 34.31 -6.78
CA ARG A 755 -16.77 33.99 -6.84
C ARG A 755 -17.36 34.22 -5.45
N LYS A 756 -18.21 35.23 -5.31
CA LYS A 756 -19.12 35.33 -4.15
C LYS A 756 -20.07 34.13 -4.23
N VAL A 757 -19.76 33.06 -3.52
CA VAL A 757 -20.78 32.09 -3.14
C VAL A 757 -21.48 32.69 -1.93
N LEU A 758 -22.73 33.10 -2.11
CA LEU A 758 -23.59 33.50 -1.00
C LEU A 758 -23.70 32.29 -0.08
N ALA A 759 -23.14 32.39 1.13
CA ALA A 759 -23.46 31.45 2.19
C ALA A 759 -24.99 31.46 2.38
N SER A 760 -25.63 30.32 2.17
CA SER A 760 -27.01 30.06 2.58
C SER A 760 -26.97 29.03 3.71
#